data_AF-A0A671N084-F1
#
_entry.id   AF-A0A671N084-F1
#
_cell.length_a   1.000
_cell.length_b   1.000
_cell.length_c   1.000
_cell.angle_alpha   90.00
_cell.angle_beta   90.00
_cell.angle_gamma   90.00
#
_symmetry.space_group_name_H-M   'P 1'
#
loop_
_entity.id
_entity.type
_entity.pdbx_description
1 polymer ?
#
loop_
_entity_poly.entity_id
_entity_poly.type
_entity_poly.pdbx_seq_one_letter_code
_entity_poly.pdbx_strand_id
1 'polypeptide(L)'
;LNTSLRRKFIDFFKEGYEHRVVPSTPVRPRGDPTLLFVNAGMNQFKPILLGCPDPRSEMVSYRRVVNSQKCVRAGGKHNDLEDVGKDVYHHTFFEMLGNWSFGDYFKVEACAMAWRLLTEEYGIPADRLYISYFSGDTANGLPADEETRLIWLSMGVRPDHVLPFGMKDNFWEMGETGPCGPCTEIHYDHIGNRNAAALVNADSPDVVEIWNLVFMQYNREVNGSLRPLPQCSVDTGMGLERLVTVLQGKRSNYDTDLFTPLLSAIHQAPAYQGRTGEADVGQVDMAYRVLADHIRTLCVCIADGVYPGMTGAELVLRRILRRAVRFSTEVLQAPEGALASLVPTVAHILGDAYPELHIESERIMDLINQNEVQFLSSLKQGRRVIDRTLSNMDKDSAVFPGKIHKVMQFTFLNPLYYLCRLINADLLIFLSMFQSEEDDGNRVDQLDLHSLAELQSQGVPHTDDSQKYCYSLGSDGQYVFQSCRASVLALYCDGALVSEVNEGQCCGVILDQTSFYAEQGGQAHDQGYFTKDGLKITNTMIIHHANRLGCMVKHTTTHLLNFALRELLGPSVNQRGSHCTASRLRFDFSVKGSLSVSELQQVEELVQHIIRQNAEVYIEEVLLYKAKQITGLRTIDEVYPDPVRLVSVAVPVSDLLNSNTTEQASVELCCGTHLLRTGAIRDFVIVSERQMVKGISRILAVTGDEAKKV
;
A
#
# COMPACT_ATOMS: atom_id res chain seq x y z
N LEU A 1 -22.79 -15.95 -5.00
CA LEU A 1 -23.68 -14.85 -4.53
C LEU A 1 -22.92 -13.54 -4.27
N ASN A 2 -21.59 -13.60 -4.16
CA ASN A 2 -20.70 -12.50 -3.77
C ASN A 2 -20.77 -11.24 -4.66
N THR A 3 -20.68 -11.39 -5.98
CA THR A 3 -20.82 -10.26 -6.93
C THR A 3 -22.19 -9.56 -6.79
N SER A 4 -23.23 -10.30 -6.41
CA SER A 4 -24.57 -9.75 -6.17
C SER A 4 -24.68 -8.98 -4.85
N LEU A 5 -23.95 -9.39 -3.79
CA LEU A 5 -23.99 -8.71 -2.49
C LEU A 5 -23.19 -7.41 -2.51
N ARG A 6 -21.98 -7.41 -3.07
CA ARG A 6 -21.20 -6.16 -3.26
C ARG A 6 -21.99 -5.15 -4.08
N ARG A 7 -22.57 -5.60 -5.20
CA ARG A 7 -23.40 -4.74 -6.05
C ARG A 7 -24.62 -4.21 -5.29
N LYS A 8 -25.32 -5.05 -4.51
CA LYS A 8 -26.46 -4.59 -3.69
C LYS A 8 -26.06 -3.52 -2.67
N PHE A 9 -24.93 -3.68 -1.98
CA PHE A 9 -24.39 -2.65 -1.08
C PHE A 9 -24.12 -1.34 -1.83
N ILE A 10 -23.39 -1.41 -2.95
CA ILE A 10 -23.02 -0.24 -3.75
C ILE A 10 -24.26 0.47 -4.32
N ASP A 11 -25.20 -0.28 -4.90
CA ASP A 11 -26.40 0.25 -5.52
C ASP A 11 -27.34 0.89 -4.47
N PHE A 12 -27.44 0.30 -3.27
CA PHE A 12 -28.21 0.90 -2.16
C PHE A 12 -27.74 2.33 -1.84
N PHE A 13 -26.43 2.54 -1.68
CA PHE A 13 -25.88 3.85 -1.38
C PHE A 13 -25.86 4.78 -2.59
N LYS A 14 -25.58 4.26 -3.78
CA LYS A 14 -25.52 5.04 -5.02
C LYS A 14 -26.89 5.55 -5.43
N GLU A 15 -27.89 4.66 -5.50
CA GLU A 15 -29.23 4.98 -6.01
C GLU A 15 -30.14 5.53 -4.90
N GLY A 16 -29.99 5.04 -3.66
CA GLY A 16 -30.83 5.47 -2.54
C GLY A 16 -30.36 6.74 -1.83
N TYR A 17 -29.05 7.03 -1.88
CA TYR A 17 -28.44 8.09 -1.05
C TYR A 17 -27.37 8.90 -1.78
N GLU A 18 -27.34 8.84 -3.11
CA GLU A 18 -26.48 9.63 -4.01
C GLU A 18 -24.98 9.53 -3.71
N HIS A 19 -24.51 8.41 -3.17
CA HIS A 19 -23.08 8.20 -2.97
C HIS A 19 -22.38 7.98 -4.31
N ARG A 20 -21.25 8.66 -4.51
CA ARG A 20 -20.39 8.43 -5.68
C ARG A 20 -19.63 7.12 -5.49
N VAL A 21 -19.76 6.22 -6.46
CA VAL A 21 -18.96 4.99 -6.50
C VAL A 21 -17.52 5.35 -6.87
N VAL A 22 -16.57 4.93 -6.04
CA VAL A 22 -15.14 5.10 -6.28
C VAL A 22 -14.46 3.74 -6.30
N PRO A 23 -13.40 3.54 -7.12
CA PRO A 23 -12.70 2.26 -7.15
C PRO A 23 -11.95 2.00 -5.83
N SER A 24 -11.74 0.72 -5.50
CA SER A 24 -10.80 0.34 -4.44
C SER A 24 -9.39 0.84 -4.79
N THR A 25 -8.66 1.38 -3.83
CA THR A 25 -7.22 1.62 -4.01
C THR A 25 -6.43 0.31 -3.91
N PRO A 26 -5.20 0.27 -4.45
CA PRO A 26 -4.28 -0.84 -4.20
C PRO A 26 -4.04 -1.07 -2.70
N VAL A 27 -3.67 -2.29 -2.31
CA VAL A 27 -3.34 -2.63 -0.92
C VAL A 27 -2.10 -1.92 -0.39
N ARG A 28 -1.27 -1.33 -1.26
CA ARG A 28 -0.15 -0.49 -0.86
C ARG A 28 -0.64 0.96 -0.63
N PRO A 29 -0.49 1.53 0.58
CA PRO A 29 -0.88 2.90 0.86
C PRO A 29 -0.14 3.90 -0.04
N ARG A 30 -0.87 4.88 -0.57
CA ARG A 30 -0.29 5.97 -1.38
C ARG A 30 0.04 7.14 -0.45
N GLY A 31 1.30 7.57 -0.43
CA GLY A 31 1.73 8.77 0.30
C GLY A 31 1.61 8.67 1.83
N ASP A 32 1.53 7.45 2.38
CA ASP A 32 1.45 7.23 3.83
C ASP A 32 2.59 6.29 4.30
N PRO A 33 3.70 6.83 4.82
CA PRO A 33 4.82 6.02 5.28
C PRO A 33 4.53 5.29 6.60
N THR A 34 3.42 5.61 7.28
CA THR A 34 3.06 5.03 8.59
C THR A 34 2.43 3.64 8.47
N LEU A 35 2.00 3.24 7.27
CA LEU A 35 1.29 1.99 7.01
C LEU A 35 2.03 1.12 5.98
N LEU A 36 2.14 -0.17 6.28
CA LEU A 36 2.66 -1.17 5.32
C LEU A 36 1.61 -1.56 4.28
N PHE A 37 0.35 -1.68 4.71
CA PHE A 37 -0.80 -2.03 3.90
C PHE A 37 -2.00 -1.15 4.26
N VAL A 38 -2.92 -0.99 3.30
CA VAL A 38 -4.25 -0.44 3.56
C VAL A 38 -4.99 -1.42 4.48
N ASN A 39 -5.25 -0.99 5.72
CA ASN A 39 -5.85 -1.81 6.78
C ASN A 39 -7.32 -1.46 7.06
N ALA A 40 -7.79 -0.35 6.50
CA ALA A 40 -9.15 0.16 6.60
C ALA A 40 -9.57 0.92 5.33
N GLY A 41 -10.86 1.00 5.08
CA GLY A 41 -11.41 1.68 3.91
C GLY A 41 -11.05 3.17 3.85
N MET A 42 -11.01 3.84 5.01
CA MET A 42 -10.70 5.26 5.13
C MET A 42 -9.28 5.68 4.76
N ASN A 43 -8.31 4.76 4.68
CA ASN A 43 -6.90 5.12 4.46
C ASN A 43 -6.71 5.94 3.18
N GLN A 44 -7.50 5.64 2.15
CA GLN A 44 -7.47 6.34 0.86
C GLN A 44 -8.01 7.79 0.91
N PHE A 45 -8.72 8.15 1.98
CA PHE A 45 -9.37 9.45 2.16
C PHE A 45 -8.73 10.31 3.25
N LYS A 46 -7.58 9.90 3.81
CA LYS A 46 -6.84 10.68 4.81
C LYS A 46 -6.64 12.15 4.42
N PRO A 47 -6.26 12.49 3.17
CA PRO A 47 -6.13 13.91 2.78
C PRO A 47 -7.42 14.71 2.95
N ILE A 48 -8.59 14.13 2.65
CA ILE A 48 -9.88 14.80 2.83
C ILE A 48 -10.20 14.97 4.32
N LEU A 49 -10.00 13.91 5.13
CA LEU A 49 -10.27 13.92 6.56
C LEU A 49 -9.42 14.97 7.30
N LEU A 50 -8.16 15.13 6.88
CA LEU A 50 -7.21 16.08 7.44
C LEU A 50 -7.34 17.49 6.84
N GLY A 51 -8.23 17.68 5.85
CA GLY A 51 -8.49 18.98 5.21
C GLY A 51 -7.43 19.41 4.20
N CYS A 52 -6.55 18.50 3.78
CA CYS A 52 -5.44 18.75 2.87
C CYS A 52 -5.47 17.92 1.56
N PRO A 53 -6.61 17.74 0.87
CA PRO A 53 -6.62 17.06 -0.42
C PRO A 53 -5.83 17.87 -1.47
N ASP A 54 -5.10 17.20 -2.37
CA ASP A 54 -4.44 17.89 -3.51
C ASP A 54 -5.52 18.64 -4.31
N PRO A 55 -5.40 19.97 -4.49
CA PRO A 55 -6.39 20.78 -5.22
C PRO A 55 -6.67 20.31 -6.65
N ARG A 56 -5.76 19.54 -7.26
CA ARG A 56 -5.88 18.99 -8.62
C ARG A 56 -6.47 17.58 -8.64
N SER A 57 -6.68 16.97 -7.48
CA SER A 57 -7.28 15.64 -7.35
C SER A 57 -8.81 15.72 -7.41
N GLU A 58 -9.44 14.72 -8.00
CA GLU A 58 -10.90 14.59 -7.94
C GLU A 58 -11.45 14.42 -6.52
N MET A 59 -10.59 14.03 -5.56
CA MET A 59 -10.93 13.89 -4.14
C MET A 59 -11.51 15.17 -3.54
N VAL A 60 -11.14 16.35 -4.04
CA VAL A 60 -11.67 17.64 -3.58
C VAL A 60 -13.19 17.73 -3.79
N SER A 61 -13.73 17.01 -4.77
CA SER A 61 -15.17 16.97 -5.07
C SER A 61 -15.95 15.94 -4.26
N TYR A 62 -15.27 15.09 -3.47
CA TYR A 62 -15.92 14.00 -2.76
C TYR A 62 -16.68 14.52 -1.56
N ARG A 63 -17.98 14.20 -1.50
CA ARG A 63 -18.85 14.46 -0.34
C ARG A 63 -19.40 13.17 0.26
N ARG A 64 -20.00 12.34 -0.60
CA ARG A 64 -20.53 11.02 -0.27
C ARG A 64 -19.87 10.01 -1.20
N VAL A 65 -19.20 8.99 -0.65
CA VAL A 65 -18.55 7.97 -1.48
C VAL A 65 -18.80 6.57 -0.95
N VAL A 66 -18.81 5.58 -1.84
CA VAL A 66 -19.05 4.16 -1.51
C VAL A 66 -18.13 3.26 -2.33
N ASN A 67 -17.56 2.22 -1.70
CA ASN A 67 -16.79 1.19 -2.39
C ASN A 67 -16.74 -0.13 -1.58
N SER A 68 -16.02 -1.11 -2.16
CA SER A 68 -15.54 -2.31 -1.49
C SER A 68 -14.01 -2.26 -1.50
N GLN A 69 -13.38 -1.91 -0.39
CA GLN A 69 -11.94 -1.71 -0.31
C GLN A 69 -11.21 -3.02 0.01
N LYS A 70 -10.15 -3.32 -0.75
CA LYS A 70 -9.17 -4.36 -0.42
C LYS A 70 -8.40 -3.97 0.84
N CYS A 71 -8.50 -4.77 1.91
CA CYS A 71 -7.78 -4.52 3.17
C CYS A 71 -6.87 -5.69 3.52
N VAL A 72 -5.66 -5.38 4.00
CA VAL A 72 -4.70 -6.38 4.49
C VAL A 72 -4.30 -6.05 5.92
N ARG A 73 -4.48 -7.00 6.84
CA ARG A 73 -4.09 -6.93 8.26
C ARG A 73 -3.05 -7.99 8.55
N ALA A 74 -1.79 -7.67 8.23
CA ALA A 74 -0.66 -8.59 8.41
C ALA A 74 0.61 -7.87 8.91
N GLY A 75 0.46 -6.84 9.74
CA GLY A 75 1.57 -6.09 10.33
C GLY A 75 1.13 -4.73 10.89
N GLY A 76 1.97 -4.08 11.70
CA GLY A 76 1.62 -2.84 12.39
C GLY A 76 0.66 -3.07 13.57
N LYS A 77 -0.13 -2.05 13.93
CA LYS A 77 -1.11 -2.09 15.05
C LYS A 77 -2.20 -3.14 14.83
N HIS A 78 -2.71 -3.25 13.60
CA HIS A 78 -3.77 -4.19 13.21
C HIS A 78 -3.17 -5.39 12.46
N ASN A 79 -2.91 -6.48 13.19
CA ASN A 79 -2.18 -7.64 12.67
C ASN A 79 -2.83 -8.97 13.08
N ASP A 80 -3.50 -9.61 12.14
CA ASP A 80 -4.26 -10.85 12.39
C ASP A 80 -3.49 -12.10 11.92
N LEU A 81 -2.23 -11.94 11.47
CA LEU A 81 -1.45 -13.02 10.83
C LEU A 81 -1.36 -14.29 11.67
N GLU A 82 -1.22 -14.14 12.99
CA GLU A 82 -1.08 -15.26 13.92
C GLU A 82 -2.42 -15.89 14.29
N ASP A 83 -3.54 -15.17 14.13
CA ASP A 83 -4.89 -15.63 14.47
C ASP A 83 -5.53 -16.39 13.32
N VAL A 84 -5.20 -16.02 12.07
CA VAL A 84 -5.66 -16.73 10.88
C VAL A 84 -5.40 -18.24 10.99
N GLY A 85 -6.48 -19.00 10.88
CA GLY A 85 -6.50 -20.46 10.94
C GLY A 85 -6.75 -21.03 12.34
N LYS A 86 -6.50 -20.27 13.41
CA LYS A 86 -6.82 -20.71 14.79
C LYS A 86 -8.32 -20.59 15.06
N ASP A 87 -8.92 -19.49 14.62
CA ASP A 87 -10.36 -19.27 14.65
C ASP A 87 -10.98 -19.39 13.24
N VAL A 88 -12.25 -18.96 13.16
CA VAL A 88 -13.12 -19.15 12.02
C VAL A 88 -13.52 -17.85 11.32
N TYR A 89 -12.96 -16.70 11.74
CA TYR A 89 -13.43 -15.38 11.31
C TYR A 89 -12.33 -14.32 11.08
N HIS A 90 -11.07 -14.55 11.48
CA HIS A 90 -9.94 -13.67 11.14
C HIS A 90 -9.33 -14.02 9.79
N HIS A 91 -8.85 -12.98 9.10
CA HIS A 91 -8.28 -13.05 7.75
C HIS A 91 -7.09 -12.11 7.61
N THR A 92 -6.08 -12.49 6.82
CA THR A 92 -5.01 -11.55 6.47
C THR A 92 -5.46 -10.58 5.38
N PHE A 93 -6.35 -11.03 4.49
CA PHE A 93 -7.01 -10.21 3.47
C PHE A 93 -8.51 -10.35 3.59
N PHE A 94 -9.23 -9.23 3.57
CA PHE A 94 -10.67 -9.19 3.55
C PHE A 94 -11.16 -7.97 2.77
N GLU A 95 -12.44 -7.98 2.39
CA GLU A 95 -13.06 -6.85 1.72
C GLU A 95 -13.87 -6.03 2.73
N MET A 96 -13.54 -4.74 2.83
CA MET A 96 -14.27 -3.80 3.67
C MET A 96 -15.26 -3.01 2.80
N LEU A 97 -16.55 -3.34 2.94
CA LEU A 97 -17.63 -2.53 2.38
C LEU A 97 -17.75 -1.25 3.20
N GLY A 98 -17.60 -0.10 2.55
CA GLY A 98 -17.63 1.18 3.25
C GLY A 98 -18.40 2.25 2.51
N ASN A 99 -19.01 3.14 3.29
CA ASN A 99 -19.62 4.37 2.82
C ASN A 99 -19.11 5.53 3.69
N TRP A 100 -18.73 6.62 3.04
CA TRP A 100 -18.10 7.76 3.69
C TRP A 100 -18.86 9.05 3.45
N SER A 101 -18.87 9.89 4.48
CA SER A 101 -19.35 11.27 4.44
C SER A 101 -18.21 12.22 4.81
N PHE A 102 -18.00 13.26 4.03
CA PHE A 102 -17.03 14.32 4.31
C PHE A 102 -17.78 15.65 4.49
N GLY A 103 -18.08 16.00 5.76
CA GLY A 103 -18.76 17.24 6.10
C GLY A 103 -20.20 17.36 5.58
N ASP A 104 -20.87 16.25 5.29
CA ASP A 104 -22.20 16.22 4.70
C ASP A 104 -23.26 15.68 5.67
N TYR A 105 -23.38 14.35 5.81
CA TYR A 105 -24.20 13.71 6.84
C TYR A 105 -23.35 13.18 8.00
N PHE A 106 -23.99 12.91 9.15
CA PHE A 106 -23.34 12.38 10.34
C PHE A 106 -24.15 11.24 10.99
N LYS A 107 -24.18 11.14 12.32
CA LYS A 107 -24.72 10.02 13.10
C LYS A 107 -26.13 9.57 12.70
N VAL A 108 -27.11 10.49 12.66
CA VAL A 108 -28.53 10.13 12.44
C VAL A 108 -28.73 9.42 11.10
N GLU A 109 -28.23 10.00 10.01
CA GLU A 109 -28.36 9.43 8.67
C GLU A 109 -27.54 8.16 8.53
N ALA A 110 -26.31 8.13 9.08
CA ALA A 110 -25.44 6.95 9.06
C ALA A 110 -26.08 5.73 9.73
N CYS A 111 -26.59 5.90 10.96
CA CYS A 111 -27.24 4.82 11.70
C CYS A 111 -28.54 4.37 11.01
N ALA A 112 -29.33 5.30 10.46
CA ALA A 112 -30.57 4.98 9.74
C ALA A 112 -30.29 4.19 8.46
N MET A 113 -29.28 4.59 7.66
CA MET A 113 -28.86 3.86 6.47
C MET A 113 -28.38 2.45 6.81
N ALA A 114 -27.53 2.32 7.84
CA ALA A 114 -27.01 1.02 8.26
C ALA A 114 -28.13 0.08 8.74
N TRP A 115 -29.03 0.59 9.57
CA TRP A 115 -30.17 -0.18 10.08
C TRP A 115 -31.08 -0.67 8.96
N ARG A 116 -31.44 0.23 8.03
CA ARG A 116 -32.28 -0.09 6.87
C ARG A 116 -31.63 -1.13 5.97
N LEU A 117 -30.33 -0.98 5.67
CA LEU A 117 -29.62 -1.94 4.82
C LEU A 117 -29.59 -3.34 5.45
N LEU A 118 -29.32 -3.46 6.75
CA LEU A 118 -29.28 -4.76 7.41
C LEU A 118 -30.68 -5.39 7.54
N THR A 119 -31.67 -4.63 7.99
CA THR A 119 -32.98 -5.18 8.37
C THR A 119 -33.97 -5.27 7.22
N GLU A 120 -34.05 -4.26 6.35
CA GLU A 120 -35.01 -4.22 5.24
C GLU A 120 -34.43 -4.83 3.97
N GLU A 121 -33.24 -4.40 3.57
CA GLU A 121 -32.64 -4.83 2.32
C GLU A 121 -32.06 -6.25 2.42
N TYR A 122 -31.25 -6.52 3.44
CA TYR A 122 -30.69 -7.86 3.66
C TYR A 122 -31.60 -8.80 4.44
N GLY A 123 -32.65 -8.28 5.10
CA GLY A 123 -33.61 -9.11 5.83
C GLY A 123 -33.05 -9.74 7.11
N ILE A 124 -32.01 -9.16 7.70
CA ILE A 124 -31.43 -9.66 8.95
C ILE A 124 -32.40 -9.38 10.10
N PRO A 125 -32.78 -10.39 10.91
CA PRO A 125 -33.72 -10.19 12.01
C PRO A 125 -33.20 -9.17 13.03
N ALA A 126 -33.96 -8.10 13.26
CA ALA A 126 -33.60 -7.02 14.17
C ALA A 126 -33.42 -7.48 15.63
N ASP A 127 -34.13 -8.52 16.06
CA ASP A 127 -34.02 -9.11 17.39
C ASP A 127 -32.69 -9.86 17.62
N ARG A 128 -31.91 -10.10 16.56
CA ARG A 128 -30.58 -10.70 16.64
C ARG A 128 -29.45 -9.67 16.62
N LEU A 129 -29.77 -8.39 16.41
CA LEU A 129 -28.80 -7.30 16.34
C LEU A 129 -28.61 -6.66 17.72
N TYR A 130 -27.35 -6.47 18.08
CA TYR A 130 -26.92 -5.72 19.26
C TYR A 130 -26.05 -4.56 18.80
N ILE A 131 -26.12 -3.46 19.53
CA ILE A 131 -25.46 -2.21 19.18
C ILE A 131 -24.57 -1.78 20.34
N SER A 132 -23.30 -1.50 20.05
CA SER A 132 -22.37 -0.90 21.01
C SER A 132 -22.26 0.62 20.78
N TYR A 133 -21.99 1.40 21.84
CA TYR A 133 -21.72 2.83 21.73
C TYR A 133 -20.65 3.28 22.74
N PHE A 134 -19.96 4.36 22.42
CA PHE A 134 -18.89 4.90 23.25
C PHE A 134 -19.40 5.43 24.60
N SER A 135 -18.96 4.81 25.70
CA SER A 135 -19.33 5.15 27.07
C SER A 135 -18.58 6.35 27.64
N GLY A 136 -17.68 6.96 26.88
CA GLY A 136 -16.80 8.02 27.34
C GLY A 136 -15.50 7.51 27.94
N ASP A 137 -14.56 8.42 28.12
CA ASP A 137 -13.28 8.17 28.78
C ASP A 137 -12.84 9.40 29.57
N THR A 138 -12.94 9.31 30.89
CA THR A 138 -12.61 10.42 31.79
C THR A 138 -11.12 10.74 31.81
N ALA A 139 -10.25 9.77 31.53
CA ALA A 139 -8.80 9.95 31.51
C ALA A 139 -8.36 10.89 30.36
N ASN A 140 -8.99 10.78 29.19
CA ASN A 140 -8.75 11.63 28.03
C ASN A 140 -9.73 12.81 27.92
N GLY A 141 -10.62 13.01 28.90
CA GLY A 141 -11.62 14.09 28.90
C GLY A 141 -12.68 13.94 27.82
N LEU A 142 -12.97 12.71 27.38
CA LEU A 142 -13.94 12.42 26.33
C LEU A 142 -15.30 12.05 26.94
N PRO A 143 -16.39 12.76 26.59
CA PRO A 143 -17.72 12.42 27.09
C PRO A 143 -18.28 11.16 26.42
N ALA A 144 -19.27 10.53 27.08
CA ALA A 144 -20.06 9.45 26.49
C ALA A 144 -20.84 9.94 25.27
N ASP A 145 -20.96 9.10 24.24
CA ASP A 145 -21.73 9.38 23.04
C ASP A 145 -23.22 9.04 23.24
N GLU A 146 -23.87 9.77 24.14
CA GLU A 146 -25.29 9.60 24.45
C GLU A 146 -26.20 9.95 23.26
N GLU A 147 -25.73 10.79 22.33
CA GLU A 147 -26.44 11.09 21.09
C GLU A 147 -26.65 9.82 20.27
N THR A 148 -25.57 9.07 20.03
CA THR A 148 -25.62 7.79 19.28
C THR A 148 -26.53 6.78 19.96
N ARG A 149 -26.45 6.65 21.30
CA ARG A 149 -27.36 5.80 22.08
C ARG A 149 -28.83 6.17 21.85
N LEU A 150 -29.17 7.45 21.93
CA LEU A 150 -30.55 7.92 21.73
C LEU A 150 -31.04 7.71 20.29
N ILE A 151 -30.16 7.86 19.30
CA ILE A 151 -30.47 7.59 17.88
C ILE A 151 -30.93 6.13 17.72
N TRP A 152 -30.16 5.16 18.22
CA TRP A 152 -30.51 3.74 18.13
C TRP A 152 -31.83 3.41 18.85
N LEU A 153 -32.04 3.95 20.05
CA LEU A 153 -33.30 3.77 20.78
C LEU A 153 -34.49 4.36 20.01
N SER A 154 -34.32 5.52 19.36
CA SER A 154 -35.38 6.16 18.58
C SER A 154 -35.79 5.37 17.33
N MET A 155 -34.88 4.56 16.79
CA MET A 155 -35.16 3.65 15.67
C MET A 155 -35.81 2.33 16.11
N GLY A 156 -36.07 2.15 17.42
CA GLY A 156 -36.77 0.98 17.97
C GLY A 156 -35.85 -0.17 18.38
N VAL A 157 -34.53 0.04 18.45
CA VAL A 157 -33.62 -0.95 19.05
C VAL A 157 -33.95 -1.07 20.54
N ARG A 158 -34.02 -2.31 21.04
CA ARG A 158 -34.37 -2.56 22.43
C ARG A 158 -33.32 -1.97 23.38
N PRO A 159 -33.70 -1.41 24.55
CA PRO A 159 -32.74 -0.86 25.50
C PRO A 159 -31.68 -1.86 25.99
N ASP A 160 -32.04 -3.15 26.12
CA ASP A 160 -31.13 -4.22 26.51
C ASP A 160 -30.22 -4.71 25.37
N HIS A 161 -30.34 -4.12 24.18
CA HIS A 161 -29.51 -4.36 23.00
C HIS A 161 -28.62 -3.16 22.65
N VAL A 162 -28.69 -2.05 23.39
CA VAL A 162 -27.82 -0.86 23.20
C VAL A 162 -26.85 -0.76 24.39
N LEU A 163 -25.59 -1.09 24.15
CA LEU A 163 -24.61 -1.42 25.19
C LEU A 163 -23.43 -0.44 25.22
N PRO A 164 -23.02 0.06 26.40
CA PRO A 164 -21.90 0.99 26.52
C PRO A 164 -20.54 0.25 26.57
N PHE A 165 -19.56 0.70 25.78
CA PHE A 165 -18.15 0.26 25.92
C PHE A 165 -17.16 1.43 25.83
N GLY A 166 -15.97 1.24 26.41
CA GLY A 166 -14.93 2.26 26.52
C GLY A 166 -14.04 2.38 25.28
N MET A 167 -12.87 3.01 25.46
CA MET A 167 -11.90 3.30 24.39
C MET A 167 -11.47 2.07 23.57
N LYS A 168 -11.36 0.90 24.21
CA LYS A 168 -10.88 -0.31 23.55
C LYS A 168 -11.79 -0.72 22.39
N ASP A 169 -13.09 -0.60 22.58
CA ASP A 169 -14.08 -1.19 21.67
C ASP A 169 -14.83 -0.10 20.88
N ASN A 170 -15.16 1.04 21.50
CA ASN A 170 -15.96 2.10 20.85
C ASN A 170 -15.24 3.42 20.61
N PHE A 171 -13.91 3.41 20.55
CA PHE A 171 -13.12 4.54 20.06
C PHE A 171 -12.15 4.07 18.99
N TRP A 172 -12.44 4.36 17.73
CA TRP A 172 -11.69 3.81 16.61
C TRP A 172 -10.50 4.67 16.24
N GLU A 173 -9.37 4.00 15.95
CA GLU A 173 -8.11 4.63 15.57
C GLU A 173 -7.38 3.78 14.53
N MET A 174 -6.93 4.43 13.46
CA MET A 174 -6.23 3.78 12.36
C MET A 174 -4.85 3.21 12.78
N GLY A 175 -4.13 3.95 13.64
CA GLY A 175 -2.74 3.68 14.02
C GLY A 175 -2.40 4.31 15.37
N GLU A 176 -1.12 4.63 15.58
CA GLU A 176 -0.67 5.41 16.75
C GLU A 176 -1.03 6.89 16.61
N THR A 177 -1.06 7.39 15.37
CA THR A 177 -1.48 8.74 15.00
C THR A 177 -2.47 8.73 13.83
N GLY A 178 -3.18 9.84 13.65
CA GLY A 178 -4.09 10.04 12.51
C GLY A 178 -5.58 10.22 12.91
N PRO A 179 -6.48 10.31 11.91
CA PRO A 179 -7.90 10.52 12.15
C PRO A 179 -8.52 9.40 12.99
N CYS A 180 -9.35 9.80 13.96
CA CYS A 180 -10.01 8.93 14.93
C CYS A 180 -11.33 9.55 15.44
N GLY A 181 -12.09 8.75 16.16
CA GLY A 181 -13.34 9.20 16.78
C GLY A 181 -14.09 8.10 17.51
N PRO A 182 -15.14 8.47 18.27
CA PRO A 182 -16.06 7.50 18.84
C PRO A 182 -16.75 6.74 17.71
N CYS A 183 -17.12 5.50 17.98
CA CYS A 183 -17.85 4.68 17.02
C CYS A 183 -19.00 3.93 17.69
N THR A 184 -19.86 3.39 16.83
CA THR A 184 -20.91 2.45 17.19
C THR A 184 -20.75 1.22 16.31
N GLU A 185 -20.88 0.04 16.91
CA GLU A 185 -20.73 -1.21 16.19
C GLU A 185 -22.04 -1.99 16.24
N ILE A 186 -22.28 -2.75 15.18
CA ILE A 186 -23.44 -3.63 15.05
C ILE A 186 -22.95 -5.07 15.13
N HIS A 187 -23.43 -5.80 16.13
CA HIS A 187 -23.12 -7.21 16.36
C HIS A 187 -24.33 -8.09 16.05
N TYR A 188 -24.06 -9.32 15.62
CA TYR A 188 -25.08 -10.31 15.29
C TYR A 188 -24.94 -11.57 16.15
N ASP A 189 -26.03 -12.00 16.81
CA ASP A 189 -26.09 -13.29 17.52
C ASP A 189 -26.51 -14.41 16.55
N HIS A 190 -25.58 -15.33 16.30
CA HIS A 190 -25.82 -16.50 15.46
C HIS A 190 -26.85 -17.48 16.06
N ILE A 191 -26.99 -17.53 17.38
CA ILE A 191 -27.92 -18.45 18.06
C ILE A 191 -29.34 -17.88 18.04
N GLY A 192 -29.52 -16.65 18.52
CA GLY A 192 -30.83 -15.99 18.65
C GLY A 192 -31.71 -16.61 19.74
N ASN A 193 -32.94 -16.10 19.88
CA ASN A 193 -33.91 -16.54 20.90
C ASN A 193 -33.38 -16.49 22.35
N ARG A 194 -32.39 -15.62 22.62
CA ARG A 194 -31.80 -15.36 23.94
C ARG A 194 -31.36 -13.89 23.99
N ASN A 195 -31.12 -13.38 25.20
CA ASN A 195 -30.36 -12.14 25.36
C ASN A 195 -28.86 -12.50 25.41
N ALA A 196 -28.10 -11.98 24.44
CA ALA A 196 -26.68 -12.23 24.25
C ALA A 196 -25.81 -11.00 24.58
N ALA A 197 -26.35 -9.99 25.27
CA ALA A 197 -25.66 -8.74 25.58
C ALA A 197 -24.30 -8.96 26.29
N ALA A 198 -24.22 -9.96 27.17
CA ALA A 198 -22.99 -10.30 27.88
C ALA A 198 -21.89 -10.90 26.98
N LEU A 199 -22.22 -11.27 25.75
CA LEU A 199 -21.27 -11.85 24.77
C LEU A 199 -20.75 -10.82 23.76
N VAL A 200 -21.36 -9.63 23.70
CA VAL A 200 -20.91 -8.53 22.84
C VAL A 200 -19.53 -8.06 23.32
N ASN A 201 -18.57 -7.97 22.39
CA ASN A 201 -17.16 -7.62 22.67
C ASN A 201 -16.47 -8.53 23.71
N ALA A 202 -16.95 -9.77 23.86
CA ALA A 202 -16.38 -10.79 24.75
C ALA A 202 -15.61 -11.89 23.97
N ASP A 203 -15.15 -11.60 22.76
CA ASP A 203 -14.42 -12.53 21.86
C ASP A 203 -15.15 -13.86 21.60
N SER A 204 -16.49 -13.83 21.65
CA SER A 204 -17.32 -15.02 21.45
C SER A 204 -17.57 -15.29 19.97
N PRO A 205 -17.37 -16.52 19.46
CA PRO A 205 -17.74 -16.88 18.08
C PRO A 205 -19.26 -16.91 17.85
N ASP A 206 -20.06 -16.83 18.92
CA ASP A 206 -21.52 -16.78 18.81
C ASP A 206 -22.06 -15.39 18.47
N VAL A 207 -21.34 -14.34 18.85
CA VAL A 207 -21.74 -12.93 18.66
C VAL A 207 -20.60 -12.20 18.00
N VAL A 208 -20.78 -11.85 16.73
CA VAL A 208 -19.73 -11.25 15.91
C VAL A 208 -20.11 -9.84 15.49
N GLU A 209 -19.14 -8.94 15.54
CA GLU A 209 -19.25 -7.60 14.95
C GLU A 209 -19.31 -7.72 13.43
N ILE A 210 -20.32 -7.13 12.80
CA ILE A 210 -20.48 -7.15 11.33
C ILE A 210 -20.24 -5.79 10.69
N TRP A 211 -20.45 -4.69 11.42
CA TRP A 211 -20.31 -3.34 10.89
C TRP A 211 -19.91 -2.34 11.96
N ASN A 212 -18.86 -1.56 11.71
CA ASN A 212 -18.44 -0.44 12.53
C ASN A 212 -18.75 0.90 11.84
N LEU A 213 -19.37 1.83 12.56
CA LEU A 213 -19.67 3.20 12.11
C LEU A 213 -18.87 4.17 12.99
N VAL A 214 -17.80 4.73 12.43
CA VAL A 214 -16.89 5.66 13.09
C VAL A 214 -17.30 7.09 12.78
N PHE A 215 -17.45 7.89 13.84
CA PHE A 215 -17.76 9.30 13.79
C PHE A 215 -16.48 10.11 13.92
N MET A 216 -15.77 10.22 12.79
CA MET A 216 -14.47 10.88 12.69
C MET A 216 -14.60 12.36 13.05
N GLN A 217 -13.97 12.76 14.15
CA GLN A 217 -14.02 14.13 14.66
C GLN A 217 -12.70 14.60 15.29
N TYR A 218 -11.72 13.71 15.46
CA TYR A 218 -10.41 14.03 16.01
C TYR A 218 -9.27 13.50 15.13
N ASN A 219 -8.10 14.12 15.25
CA ASN A 219 -6.81 13.59 14.85
C ASN A 219 -6.01 13.31 16.11
N ARG A 220 -5.39 12.12 16.19
CA ARG A 220 -4.45 11.81 17.26
C ARG A 220 -3.05 12.24 16.85
N GLU A 221 -2.46 13.09 17.69
CA GLU A 221 -1.10 13.60 17.54
C GLU A 221 -0.07 12.62 18.08
N VAL A 222 1.19 12.81 17.71
CA VAL A 222 2.34 11.99 18.18
C VAL A 222 2.45 11.97 19.71
N ASN A 223 2.14 13.08 20.37
CA ASN A 223 2.15 13.18 21.84
C ASN A 223 0.91 12.54 22.51
N GLY A 224 0.04 11.89 21.73
CA GLY A 224 -1.19 11.25 22.17
C GLY A 224 -2.38 12.21 22.35
N SER A 225 -2.21 13.52 22.19
CA SER A 225 -3.32 14.48 22.30
C SER A 225 -4.28 14.37 21.12
N LEU A 226 -5.53 14.83 21.33
CA LEU A 226 -6.59 14.82 20.32
C LEU A 226 -6.86 16.24 19.83
N ARG A 227 -6.64 16.48 18.54
CA ARG A 227 -6.98 17.74 17.86
C ARG A 227 -8.29 17.56 17.09
N PRO A 228 -9.25 18.50 17.14
CA PRO A 228 -10.44 18.43 16.30
C PRO A 228 -10.10 18.43 14.79
N LEU A 229 -10.78 17.59 14.01
CA LEU A 229 -10.69 17.61 12.55
C LEU A 229 -11.38 18.86 11.96
N PRO A 230 -11.01 19.31 10.74
CA PRO A 230 -11.63 20.47 10.10
C PRO A 230 -13.14 20.34 9.89
N GLN A 231 -13.62 19.10 9.73
CA GLN A 231 -15.03 18.77 9.59
C GLN A 231 -15.29 17.38 10.17
N CYS A 232 -16.48 17.19 10.76
CA CYS A 232 -16.94 15.86 11.15
C CYS A 232 -17.20 15.02 9.89
N SER A 233 -16.81 13.75 9.94
CA SER A 233 -16.94 12.81 8.83
C SER A 233 -17.47 11.47 9.33
N VAL A 234 -18.09 10.70 8.45
CA VAL A 234 -18.50 9.32 8.73
C VAL A 234 -17.58 8.39 7.97
N ASP A 235 -17.02 7.41 8.68
CA ASP A 235 -16.30 6.28 8.12
C ASP A 235 -17.00 5.01 8.55
N THR A 236 -17.44 4.19 7.60
CA THR A 236 -18.03 2.89 7.92
C THR A 236 -17.20 1.75 7.33
N GLY A 237 -17.16 0.64 8.07
CA GLY A 237 -16.50 -0.58 7.64
C GLY A 237 -17.32 -1.82 7.99
N MET A 238 -17.92 -2.45 6.99
CA MET A 238 -18.58 -3.74 7.10
C MET A 238 -17.72 -4.82 6.44
N GLY A 239 -17.37 -5.85 7.20
CA GLY A 239 -16.60 -6.98 6.66
C GLY A 239 -17.48 -7.85 5.75
N LEU A 240 -17.17 -7.90 4.46
CA LEU A 240 -17.94 -8.70 3.50
C LEU A 240 -18.00 -10.18 3.92
N GLU A 241 -16.87 -10.74 4.35
CA GLU A 241 -16.75 -12.12 4.80
C GLU A 241 -17.72 -12.44 5.95
N ARG A 242 -17.81 -11.55 6.94
CA ARG A 242 -18.72 -11.74 8.09
C ARG A 242 -20.18 -11.56 7.67
N LEU A 243 -20.49 -10.58 6.82
CA LEU A 243 -21.84 -10.39 6.29
C LEU A 243 -22.31 -11.64 5.53
N VAL A 244 -21.49 -12.20 4.66
CA VAL A 244 -21.82 -13.40 3.89
C VAL A 244 -22.10 -14.59 4.82
N THR A 245 -21.31 -14.75 5.89
CA THR A 245 -21.53 -15.78 6.92
C THR A 245 -22.92 -15.66 7.55
N VAL A 246 -23.32 -14.44 7.91
CA VAL A 246 -24.65 -14.17 8.48
C VAL A 246 -25.75 -14.51 7.48
N LEU A 247 -25.66 -14.01 6.24
CA LEU A 247 -26.70 -14.19 5.22
C LEU A 247 -26.85 -15.65 4.76
N GLN A 248 -25.79 -16.45 4.83
CA GLN A 248 -25.82 -17.88 4.51
C GLN A 248 -26.15 -18.76 5.72
N GLY A 249 -26.38 -18.17 6.90
CA GLY A 249 -26.68 -18.91 8.13
C GLY A 249 -25.52 -19.83 8.57
N LYS A 250 -24.27 -19.44 8.26
CA LYS A 250 -23.06 -20.19 8.61
C LYS A 250 -22.51 -19.72 9.97
N ARG A 251 -21.58 -20.49 10.51
CA ARG A 251 -20.85 -20.18 11.77
C ARG A 251 -19.38 -19.83 11.53
N SER A 252 -18.87 -20.08 10.32
CA SER A 252 -17.51 -19.78 9.92
C SER A 252 -17.52 -19.03 8.60
N ASN A 253 -16.63 -18.04 8.47
CA ASN A 253 -16.38 -17.39 7.18
C ASN A 253 -15.89 -18.41 6.15
N TYR A 254 -15.11 -19.41 6.58
CA TYR A 254 -14.55 -20.44 5.71
C TYR A 254 -15.60 -21.42 5.16
N ASP A 255 -16.79 -21.50 5.76
CA ASP A 255 -17.90 -22.37 5.33
C ASP A 255 -18.82 -21.72 4.28
N THR A 256 -18.46 -20.53 3.81
CA THR A 256 -19.25 -19.74 2.85
C THR A 256 -18.81 -19.98 1.40
N ASP A 257 -19.60 -19.50 0.43
CA ASP A 257 -19.21 -19.50 -0.99
C ASP A 257 -18.00 -18.61 -1.32
N LEU A 258 -17.47 -17.83 -0.36
CA LEU A 258 -16.20 -17.10 -0.50
C LEU A 258 -14.97 -18.00 -0.35
N PHE A 259 -15.08 -19.14 0.35
CA PHE A 259 -13.93 -20.00 0.68
C PHE A 259 -14.13 -21.46 0.31
N THR A 260 -15.37 -21.97 0.29
CA THR A 260 -15.64 -23.38 -0.04
C THR A 260 -15.07 -23.84 -1.39
N PRO A 261 -14.97 -23.02 -2.46
CA PRO A 261 -14.27 -23.44 -3.67
C PRO A 261 -12.76 -23.64 -3.46
N LEU A 262 -12.12 -22.82 -2.63
CA LEU A 262 -10.70 -22.96 -2.28
C LEU A 262 -10.47 -24.19 -1.40
N LEU A 263 -11.31 -24.40 -0.38
CA LEU A 263 -11.24 -25.60 0.46
C LEU A 263 -11.44 -26.88 -0.37
N SER A 264 -12.35 -26.84 -1.34
CA SER A 264 -12.57 -27.95 -2.27
C SER A 264 -11.40 -28.13 -3.24
N ALA A 265 -10.70 -27.07 -3.65
CA ALA A 265 -9.54 -27.16 -4.53
C ALA A 265 -8.29 -27.70 -3.81
N ILE A 266 -8.16 -27.49 -2.49
CA ILE A 266 -7.06 -28.03 -1.70
C ILE A 266 -7.12 -29.57 -1.65
N HIS A 267 -8.31 -30.15 -1.44
CA HIS A 267 -8.65 -31.59 -1.40
C HIS A 267 -7.48 -32.54 -1.06
N GLN A 268 -6.91 -32.41 0.14
CA GLN A 268 -5.90 -33.33 0.70
C GLN A 268 -6.53 -34.29 1.71
N ALA A 269 -5.91 -35.46 1.90
CA ALA A 269 -6.31 -36.40 2.96
C ALA A 269 -5.54 -36.08 4.26
N PRO A 270 -6.21 -35.88 5.41
CA PRO A 270 -7.65 -35.99 5.63
C PRO A 270 -8.44 -34.73 5.23
N ALA A 271 -9.73 -34.92 4.90
CA ALA A 271 -10.62 -33.86 4.44
C ALA A 271 -10.94 -32.83 5.54
N TYR A 272 -11.27 -31.61 5.11
CA TYR A 272 -11.68 -30.51 5.98
C TYR A 272 -12.96 -30.82 6.76
N GLN A 273 -12.97 -30.54 8.07
CA GLN A 273 -14.11 -30.83 8.97
C GLN A 273 -14.56 -29.63 9.80
N GLY A 274 -13.94 -28.46 9.63
CA GLY A 274 -14.32 -27.23 10.34
C GLY A 274 -13.96 -27.19 11.82
N ARG A 275 -13.04 -28.04 12.29
CA ARG A 275 -12.60 -28.12 13.69
C ARG A 275 -11.58 -27.04 14.02
N THR A 276 -11.52 -26.67 15.30
CA THR A 276 -10.58 -25.69 15.87
C THR A 276 -10.02 -26.19 17.19
N GLY A 277 -8.93 -25.57 17.65
CA GLY A 277 -8.30 -25.87 18.94
C GLY A 277 -7.90 -27.34 19.08
N GLU A 278 -8.13 -27.91 20.27
CA GLU A 278 -7.78 -29.30 20.59
C GLU A 278 -8.53 -30.34 19.74
N ALA A 279 -9.68 -29.97 19.16
CA ALA A 279 -10.44 -30.86 18.30
C ALA A 279 -9.79 -31.04 16.92
N ASP A 280 -8.96 -30.11 16.46
CA ASP A 280 -8.23 -30.17 15.19
C ASP A 280 -6.89 -30.92 15.34
N VAL A 281 -7.00 -32.24 15.54
CA VAL A 281 -5.83 -33.11 15.72
C VAL A 281 -4.92 -33.03 14.49
N GLY A 282 -3.66 -32.64 14.70
CA GLY A 282 -2.69 -32.47 13.61
C GLY A 282 -2.83 -31.15 12.85
N GLN A 283 -3.72 -30.24 13.28
CA GLN A 283 -3.90 -28.90 12.70
C GLN A 283 -4.32 -28.92 11.22
N VAL A 284 -5.06 -29.94 10.81
CA VAL A 284 -5.44 -30.13 9.41
C VAL A 284 -6.41 -29.02 8.99
N ASP A 285 -7.46 -28.78 9.76
CA ASP A 285 -8.47 -27.77 9.41
C ASP A 285 -7.87 -26.36 9.49
N MET A 286 -6.95 -26.12 10.42
CA MET A 286 -6.13 -24.91 10.47
C MET A 286 -5.31 -24.74 9.17
N ALA A 287 -4.64 -25.79 8.69
CA ALA A 287 -3.87 -25.73 7.46
C ALA A 287 -4.74 -25.37 6.25
N TYR A 288 -5.92 -25.96 6.14
CA TYR A 288 -6.90 -25.61 5.11
C TYR A 288 -7.30 -24.13 5.16
N ARG A 289 -7.63 -23.61 6.35
CA ARG A 289 -7.98 -22.18 6.54
C ARG A 289 -6.81 -21.27 6.20
N VAL A 290 -5.59 -21.58 6.66
CA VAL A 290 -4.38 -20.81 6.37
C VAL A 290 -4.09 -20.77 4.88
N LEU A 291 -4.17 -21.90 4.16
CA LEU A 291 -3.93 -21.94 2.72
C LEU A 291 -4.97 -21.10 1.97
N ALA A 292 -6.26 -21.26 2.30
CA ALA A 292 -7.36 -20.56 1.64
C ALA A 292 -7.30 -19.04 1.87
N ASP A 293 -6.95 -18.58 3.07
CA ASP A 293 -6.74 -17.17 3.36
C ASP A 293 -5.49 -16.62 2.68
N HIS A 294 -4.33 -17.24 2.92
CA HIS A 294 -3.06 -16.69 2.48
C HIS A 294 -2.92 -16.66 0.97
N ILE A 295 -3.51 -17.61 0.24
CA ILE A 295 -3.49 -17.54 -1.23
C ILE A 295 -4.28 -16.34 -1.75
N ARG A 296 -5.40 -15.96 -1.12
CA ARG A 296 -6.15 -14.75 -1.49
C ARG A 296 -5.27 -13.52 -1.29
N THR A 297 -4.63 -13.40 -0.13
CA THR A 297 -3.72 -12.28 0.20
C THR A 297 -2.54 -12.20 -0.77
N LEU A 298 -1.91 -13.34 -1.08
CA LEU A 298 -0.81 -13.41 -2.04
C LEU A 298 -1.24 -12.93 -3.43
N CYS A 299 -2.38 -13.42 -3.93
CA CYS A 299 -2.88 -13.03 -5.25
C CYS A 299 -3.18 -11.53 -5.32
N VAL A 300 -3.89 -10.99 -4.34
CA VAL A 300 -4.26 -9.58 -4.30
C VAL A 300 -3.03 -8.67 -4.18
N CYS A 301 -2.11 -8.97 -3.27
CA CYS A 301 -0.89 -8.18 -3.11
C CYS A 301 0.00 -8.21 -4.36
N ILE A 302 0.17 -9.37 -4.98
CA ILE A 302 1.00 -9.50 -6.19
C ILE A 302 0.35 -8.78 -7.38
N ALA A 303 -0.98 -8.88 -7.54
CA ALA A 303 -1.71 -8.13 -8.56
C ALA A 303 -1.56 -6.61 -8.37
N ASP A 304 -1.59 -6.13 -7.13
CA ASP A 304 -1.36 -4.73 -6.77
C ASP A 304 0.13 -4.32 -6.76
N GLY A 305 1.03 -5.19 -7.21
CA GLY A 305 2.45 -4.87 -7.40
C GLY A 305 3.32 -4.97 -6.15
N VAL A 306 2.86 -5.63 -5.08
CA VAL A 306 3.66 -5.97 -3.90
C VAL A 306 4.16 -7.40 -4.04
N TYR A 307 5.48 -7.61 -3.98
CA TYR A 307 6.10 -8.91 -4.20
C TYR A 307 6.83 -9.41 -2.95
N PRO A 308 7.00 -10.73 -2.75
CA PRO A 308 7.79 -11.27 -1.64
C PRO A 308 9.26 -10.81 -1.66
N GLY A 309 9.67 -10.02 -0.67
CA GLY A 309 10.97 -9.35 -0.62
C GLY A 309 11.57 -9.31 0.79
N MET A 310 12.52 -8.39 1.02
CA MET A 310 13.37 -8.42 2.23
C MET A 310 13.01 -7.36 3.27
N THR A 311 12.29 -6.30 2.90
CA THR A 311 11.97 -5.17 3.80
C THR A 311 10.49 -4.76 3.69
N GLY A 312 9.98 -4.06 4.72
CA GLY A 312 8.63 -3.49 4.73
C GLY A 312 7.50 -4.48 4.39
N ALA A 313 6.56 -4.04 3.55
CA ALA A 313 5.42 -4.82 3.09
C ALA A 313 5.83 -6.09 2.33
N GLU A 314 6.94 -6.04 1.59
CA GLU A 314 7.46 -7.18 0.84
C GLU A 314 7.94 -8.31 1.77
N LEU A 315 8.54 -7.95 2.92
CA LEU A 315 8.95 -8.92 3.94
C LEU A 315 7.74 -9.61 4.58
N VAL A 316 6.68 -8.85 4.85
CA VAL A 316 5.41 -9.40 5.36
C VAL A 316 4.84 -10.39 4.37
N LEU A 317 4.77 -10.03 3.08
CA LEU A 317 4.22 -10.91 2.06
C LEU A 317 5.05 -12.19 1.90
N ARG A 318 6.38 -12.09 2.03
CA ARG A 318 7.28 -13.24 2.10
C ARG A 318 6.98 -14.15 3.31
N ARG A 319 6.62 -13.59 4.48
CA ARG A 319 6.24 -14.38 5.67
C ARG A 319 4.93 -15.14 5.44
N ILE A 320 3.92 -14.47 4.87
CA ILE A 320 2.63 -15.09 4.50
C ILE A 320 2.87 -16.26 3.54
N LEU A 321 3.65 -16.07 2.48
CA LEU A 321 4.01 -17.13 1.52
C LEU A 321 4.61 -18.34 2.22
N ARG A 322 5.63 -18.11 3.04
CA ARG A 322 6.36 -19.19 3.72
C ARG A 322 5.47 -19.93 4.72
N ARG A 323 4.59 -19.21 5.43
CA ARG A 323 3.60 -19.83 6.33
C ARG A 323 2.67 -20.75 5.55
N ALA A 324 2.12 -20.30 4.43
CA ALA A 324 1.26 -21.11 3.56
C ALA A 324 1.99 -22.36 3.01
N VAL A 325 3.21 -22.20 2.47
CA VAL A 325 4.02 -23.33 1.97
C VAL A 325 4.29 -24.37 3.07
N ARG A 326 4.54 -23.93 4.31
CA ARG A 326 4.77 -24.86 5.43
C ARG A 326 3.53 -25.65 5.80
N PHE A 327 2.37 -25.01 5.93
CA PHE A 327 1.13 -25.74 6.19
C PHE A 327 0.79 -26.69 5.02
N SER A 328 1.05 -26.28 3.80
CA SER A 328 0.85 -27.09 2.60
C SER A 328 1.72 -28.37 2.63
N THR A 329 3.01 -28.23 2.94
CA THR A 329 3.98 -29.33 2.84
C THR A 329 4.13 -30.15 4.13
N GLU A 330 4.16 -29.51 5.30
CA GLU A 330 4.42 -30.18 6.59
C GLU A 330 3.15 -30.75 7.23
N VAL A 331 1.98 -30.13 7.01
CA VAL A 331 0.70 -30.58 7.60
C VAL A 331 -0.13 -31.34 6.58
N LEU A 332 -0.42 -30.74 5.43
CA LEU A 332 -1.26 -31.37 4.40
C LEU A 332 -0.49 -32.33 3.49
N GLN A 333 0.85 -32.36 3.58
CA GLN A 333 1.71 -33.22 2.76
C GLN A 333 1.46 -33.06 1.25
N ALA A 334 1.02 -31.87 0.83
CA ALA A 334 0.75 -31.56 -0.55
C ALA A 334 2.06 -31.45 -1.35
N PRO A 335 2.04 -31.80 -2.66
CA PRO A 335 3.21 -31.68 -3.52
C PRO A 335 3.58 -30.20 -3.75
N GLU A 336 4.84 -29.98 -4.14
CA GLU A 336 5.32 -28.67 -4.58
C GLU A 336 4.45 -28.13 -5.73
N GLY A 337 4.13 -26.83 -5.70
CA GLY A 337 3.23 -26.17 -6.63
C GLY A 337 1.74 -26.27 -6.26
N ALA A 338 1.37 -27.03 -5.21
CA ALA A 338 -0.02 -27.10 -4.75
C ALA A 338 -0.57 -25.72 -4.35
N LEU A 339 0.22 -24.88 -3.68
CA LEU A 339 -0.21 -23.53 -3.30
C LEU A 339 -0.52 -22.66 -4.52
N ALA A 340 0.36 -22.65 -5.53
CA ALA A 340 0.15 -21.89 -6.75
C ALA A 340 -1.03 -22.42 -7.58
N SER A 341 -1.34 -23.71 -7.50
CA SER A 341 -2.49 -24.30 -8.21
C SER A 341 -3.85 -23.74 -7.77
N LEU A 342 -3.91 -23.06 -6.62
CA LEU A 342 -5.12 -22.42 -6.09
C LEU A 342 -5.40 -21.03 -6.72
N VAL A 343 -4.44 -20.41 -7.41
CA VAL A 343 -4.57 -19.07 -8.00
C VAL A 343 -5.76 -18.95 -8.96
N PRO A 344 -6.02 -19.91 -9.88
CA PRO A 344 -7.18 -19.84 -10.76
C PRO A 344 -8.51 -19.82 -9.99
N THR A 345 -8.59 -20.52 -8.86
CA THR A 345 -9.77 -20.51 -7.98
C THR A 345 -9.95 -19.15 -7.31
N VAL A 346 -8.87 -18.49 -6.89
CA VAL A 346 -8.92 -17.11 -6.37
C VAL A 346 -9.41 -16.14 -7.45
N ALA A 347 -8.85 -16.24 -8.66
CA ALA A 347 -9.27 -15.40 -9.78
C ALA A 347 -10.76 -15.63 -10.12
N HIS A 348 -11.26 -16.85 -10.02
CA HIS A 348 -12.69 -17.14 -10.19
C HIS A 348 -13.57 -16.48 -9.11
N ILE A 349 -13.13 -16.45 -7.85
CA ILE A 349 -13.91 -15.89 -6.73
C ILE A 349 -13.88 -14.35 -6.72
N LEU A 350 -12.73 -13.76 -7.02
CA LEU A 350 -12.46 -12.33 -6.82
C LEU A 350 -12.32 -11.53 -8.13
N GLY A 351 -12.08 -12.18 -9.27
CA GLY A 351 -11.71 -11.52 -10.53
C GLY A 351 -12.80 -10.66 -11.16
N ASP A 352 -14.07 -10.92 -10.88
CA ASP A 352 -15.18 -10.04 -11.28
C ASP A 352 -15.07 -8.65 -10.63
N ALA A 353 -14.65 -8.60 -9.36
CA ALA A 353 -14.49 -7.36 -8.59
C ALA A 353 -13.11 -6.72 -8.84
N TYR A 354 -12.09 -7.55 -9.07
CA TYR A 354 -10.70 -7.16 -9.25
C TYR A 354 -10.12 -7.81 -10.53
N PRO A 355 -10.44 -7.27 -11.73
CA PRO A 355 -10.07 -7.86 -13.01
C PRO A 355 -8.57 -8.10 -13.20
N GLU A 356 -7.74 -7.33 -12.50
CA GLU A 356 -6.28 -7.52 -12.46
C GLU A 356 -5.87 -8.93 -12.04
N LEU A 357 -6.68 -9.63 -11.23
CA LEU A 357 -6.42 -11.01 -10.82
C LEU A 357 -6.49 -12.00 -11.98
N HIS A 358 -7.38 -11.78 -12.96
CA HIS A 358 -7.43 -12.59 -14.18
C HIS A 358 -6.23 -12.32 -15.08
N ILE A 359 -5.85 -11.04 -15.21
CA ILE A 359 -4.76 -10.59 -16.08
C ILE A 359 -3.42 -11.13 -15.58
N GLU A 360 -3.17 -11.08 -14.27
CA GLU A 360 -1.87 -11.43 -13.68
C GLU A 360 -1.80 -12.90 -13.18
N SER A 361 -2.84 -13.72 -13.40
CA SER A 361 -2.92 -15.10 -12.86
C SER A 361 -1.69 -15.96 -13.12
N GLU A 362 -1.22 -16.05 -14.37
CA GLU A 362 -0.03 -16.85 -14.72
C GLU A 362 1.21 -16.37 -13.98
N ARG A 363 1.38 -15.04 -13.89
CA ARG A 363 2.52 -14.42 -13.23
C ARG A 363 2.48 -14.62 -11.71
N ILE A 364 1.30 -14.53 -11.10
CA ILE A 364 1.10 -14.81 -9.67
C ILE A 364 1.51 -16.25 -9.37
N MET A 365 1.04 -17.23 -10.15
CA MET A 365 1.41 -18.63 -10.00
C MET A 365 2.92 -18.84 -10.08
N ASP A 366 3.53 -18.24 -11.09
CA ASP A 366 4.97 -18.27 -11.34
C ASP A 366 5.80 -17.72 -10.17
N LEU A 367 5.39 -16.57 -9.63
CA LEU A 367 6.05 -15.93 -8.49
C LEU A 367 5.93 -16.77 -7.22
N ILE A 368 4.76 -17.36 -6.97
CA ILE A 368 4.53 -18.23 -5.82
C ILE A 368 5.40 -19.49 -5.94
N ASN A 369 5.36 -20.18 -7.09
CA ASN A 369 6.17 -21.38 -7.34
C ASN A 369 7.66 -21.14 -7.14
N GLN A 370 8.19 -20.03 -7.67
CA GLN A 370 9.61 -19.73 -7.50
C GLN A 370 10.00 -19.46 -6.05
N ASN A 371 9.19 -18.70 -5.32
CA ASN A 371 9.46 -18.42 -3.92
C ASN A 371 9.32 -19.69 -3.08
N GLU A 372 8.40 -20.59 -3.43
CA GLU A 372 8.25 -21.92 -2.83
C GLU A 372 9.52 -22.76 -3.05
N VAL A 373 9.98 -22.94 -4.30
CA VAL A 373 11.21 -23.68 -4.65
C VAL A 373 12.41 -23.15 -3.85
N GLN A 374 12.61 -21.83 -3.87
CA GLN A 374 13.71 -21.18 -3.16
C GLN A 374 13.62 -21.44 -1.65
N PHE A 375 12.42 -21.28 -1.08
CA PHE A 375 12.21 -21.48 0.34
C PHE A 375 12.41 -22.94 0.77
N LEU A 376 11.88 -23.91 0.04
CA LEU A 376 12.05 -25.35 0.34
C LEU A 376 13.51 -25.77 0.22
N SER A 377 14.24 -25.26 -0.77
CA SER A 377 15.69 -25.47 -0.89
C SER A 377 16.44 -24.91 0.30
N SER A 378 16.15 -23.66 0.70
CA SER A 378 16.72 -23.03 1.90
C SER A 378 16.39 -23.79 3.17
N LEU A 379 15.16 -24.31 3.32
CA LEU A 379 14.71 -25.06 4.49
C LEU A 379 15.45 -26.41 4.60
N LYS A 380 15.64 -27.11 3.47
CA LYS A 380 16.43 -28.35 3.40
C LYS A 380 17.90 -28.13 3.79
N GLN A 381 18.50 -27.03 3.34
CA GLN A 381 19.86 -26.65 3.74
C GLN A 381 19.93 -26.30 5.23
N GLY A 382 18.99 -25.48 5.72
CA GLY A 382 18.90 -25.10 7.12
C GLY A 382 18.76 -26.31 8.06
N ARG A 383 17.91 -27.29 7.73
CA ARG A 383 17.77 -28.54 8.50
C ARG A 383 19.08 -29.31 8.60
N ARG A 384 19.83 -29.46 7.49
CA ARG A 384 21.14 -30.13 7.52
C ARG A 384 22.15 -29.44 8.45
N VAL A 385 22.12 -28.11 8.51
CA VAL A 385 22.98 -27.35 9.43
C VAL A 385 22.54 -27.55 10.88
N ILE A 386 21.23 -27.55 11.17
CA ILE A 386 20.70 -27.87 12.50
C ILE A 386 21.12 -29.28 12.93
N ASP A 387 20.85 -30.29 12.11
CA ASP A 387 21.11 -31.69 12.45
C ASP A 387 22.60 -31.95 12.71
N ARG A 388 23.47 -31.35 11.89
CA ARG A 388 24.93 -31.38 12.10
C ARG A 388 25.33 -30.67 13.39
N THR A 389 24.69 -29.55 13.72
CA THR A 389 24.99 -28.80 14.95
C THR A 389 24.56 -29.60 16.17
N LEU A 390 23.34 -30.14 16.18
CA LEU A 390 22.81 -30.98 17.25
C LEU A 390 23.64 -32.25 17.45
N SER A 391 24.12 -32.87 16.36
CA SER A 391 24.99 -34.06 16.44
C SER A 391 26.37 -33.77 17.05
N ASN A 392 26.82 -32.52 17.00
CA ASN A 392 28.11 -32.07 17.52
C ASN A 392 27.99 -31.37 18.88
N MET A 393 26.77 -31.21 19.41
CA MET A 393 26.54 -30.66 20.75
C MET A 393 26.66 -31.77 21.78
N ASP A 394 27.20 -31.42 22.94
CA ASP A 394 27.24 -32.33 24.09
C ASP A 394 25.80 -32.62 24.56
N LYS A 395 25.50 -33.87 24.88
CA LYS A 395 24.11 -34.32 25.15
C LYS A 395 23.48 -33.65 26.37
N ASP A 396 24.31 -33.14 27.27
CA ASP A 396 23.91 -32.44 28.49
C ASP A 396 23.85 -30.90 28.32
N SER A 397 24.19 -30.37 27.14
CA SER A 397 24.13 -28.94 26.84
C SER A 397 22.74 -28.52 26.34
N ALA A 398 22.01 -27.78 27.18
CA ALA A 398 20.69 -27.23 26.83
C ALA A 398 20.75 -25.94 25.97
N VAL A 399 21.94 -25.47 25.58
CA VAL A 399 22.11 -24.13 24.98
C VAL A 399 22.64 -24.22 23.55
N PHE A 400 21.82 -23.84 22.58
CA PHE A 400 22.18 -23.81 21.16
C PHE A 400 23.23 -22.72 20.84
N PRO A 401 24.27 -22.97 20.02
CA PRO A 401 25.34 -22.01 19.78
C PRO A 401 24.87 -20.69 19.12
N GLY A 402 25.08 -19.56 19.82
CA GLY A 402 24.62 -18.23 19.38
C GLY A 402 25.20 -17.71 18.06
N LYS A 403 26.40 -18.17 17.64
CA LYS A 403 26.98 -17.82 16.32
C LYS A 403 26.24 -18.49 15.16
N ILE A 404 25.80 -19.73 15.32
CA ILE A 404 25.03 -20.46 14.32
C ILE A 404 23.59 -19.94 14.29
N HIS A 405 23.04 -19.57 15.46
CA HIS A 405 21.77 -18.88 15.60
C HIS A 405 21.69 -17.60 14.76
N LYS A 406 22.71 -16.72 14.82
CA LYS A 406 22.78 -15.49 14.00
C LYS A 406 22.89 -15.78 12.49
N VAL A 407 23.72 -16.75 12.07
CA VAL A 407 23.82 -17.12 10.64
C VAL A 407 22.51 -17.69 10.10
N MET A 408 21.79 -18.47 10.93
CA MET A 408 20.46 -18.96 10.61
C MET A 408 19.44 -17.82 10.51
N GLN A 409 19.46 -16.88 11.45
CA GLN A 409 18.60 -15.68 11.48
C GLN A 409 18.68 -14.84 10.19
N PHE A 410 19.87 -14.64 9.63
CA PHE A 410 20.08 -13.84 8.41
C PHE A 410 19.90 -14.61 7.09
N THR A 411 20.28 -15.89 7.05
CA THR A 411 20.35 -16.66 5.78
C THR A 411 19.09 -17.51 5.55
N PHE A 412 18.48 -17.99 6.62
CA PHE A 412 17.35 -18.90 6.59
C PHE A 412 16.30 -18.31 7.53
N LEU A 413 15.51 -17.31 7.12
CA LEU A 413 14.41 -16.80 7.95
C LEU A 413 13.36 -17.93 8.18
N ASN A 414 13.55 -18.81 9.20
CA ASN A 414 12.60 -19.65 9.96
C ASN A 414 13.05 -20.99 10.63
N PRO A 415 14.32 -21.46 10.65
CA PRO A 415 14.68 -22.66 11.41
C PRO A 415 14.44 -22.53 12.93
N LEU A 416 14.24 -21.31 13.44
CA LEU A 416 13.85 -21.03 14.82
C LEU A 416 12.49 -21.65 15.22
N TYR A 417 11.52 -21.80 14.31
CA TYR A 417 10.28 -22.53 14.64
C TYR A 417 10.56 -24.00 14.99
N TYR A 418 11.50 -24.64 14.28
CA TYR A 418 11.95 -25.99 14.57
C TYR A 418 12.71 -26.05 15.91
N LEU A 419 13.49 -25.01 16.22
CA LEU A 419 14.20 -24.87 17.50
C LEU A 419 13.26 -24.60 18.68
N CYS A 420 12.24 -23.75 18.52
CA CYS A 420 11.23 -23.43 19.54
C CYS A 420 10.36 -24.63 19.88
N ARG A 421 10.02 -25.47 18.89
CA ARG A 421 9.38 -26.79 19.13
C ARG A 421 10.26 -27.78 19.90
N LEU A 422 11.58 -27.63 19.84
CA LEU A 422 12.54 -28.47 20.57
C LEU A 422 12.90 -27.90 21.94
N ILE A 423 12.76 -26.58 22.17
CA ILE A 423 13.27 -25.88 23.37
C ILE A 423 12.18 -25.27 24.28
N ASN A 424 10.89 -25.28 23.92
CA ASN A 424 9.80 -24.84 24.82
C ASN A 424 10.03 -23.40 25.36
N ALA A 425 10.41 -22.47 24.47
CA ALA A 425 10.63 -21.07 24.80
C ALA A 425 9.76 -20.16 23.93
N ASP A 426 9.05 -19.23 24.58
CA ASP A 426 8.10 -18.31 23.99
C ASP A 426 8.74 -17.36 22.97
N LEU A 427 8.06 -17.23 21.82
CA LEU A 427 8.41 -16.38 20.67
C LEU A 427 8.43 -14.87 20.97
N LEU A 428 8.00 -14.46 22.17
CA LEU A 428 7.60 -13.09 22.51
C LEU A 428 8.77 -12.09 22.69
N ILE A 429 10.00 -12.56 22.89
CA ILE A 429 11.16 -11.67 23.11
C ILE A 429 11.77 -11.18 21.78
N PHE A 430 11.35 -11.72 20.63
CA PHE A 430 12.06 -11.53 19.35
C PHE A 430 11.50 -10.43 18.43
N LEU A 431 10.26 -10.00 18.64
CA LEU A 431 9.61 -8.98 17.78
C LEU A 431 10.19 -7.57 17.95
N SER A 432 10.90 -7.28 19.04
CA SER A 432 11.40 -5.93 19.37
C SER A 432 12.76 -5.58 18.76
N MET A 433 13.47 -6.50 18.09
CA MET A 433 14.85 -6.26 17.63
C MET A 433 15.01 -6.08 16.11
N PHE A 434 13.93 -6.13 15.33
CA PHE A 434 13.96 -5.97 13.85
C PHE A 434 13.46 -4.61 13.36
N GLN A 435 13.10 -3.69 14.26
CA GLN A 435 12.68 -2.34 13.90
C GLN A 435 13.85 -1.34 13.82
N SER A 436 15.07 -1.74 14.17
CA SER A 436 16.23 -0.86 14.16
C SER A 436 17.36 -1.49 13.37
N GLU A 437 17.37 -1.30 12.04
CA GLU A 437 18.58 -1.29 11.20
C GLU A 437 18.17 -1.11 9.74
N GLU A 438 17.80 0.12 9.39
CA GLU A 438 18.07 0.81 8.12
C GLU A 438 17.54 2.25 8.28
N ASP A 439 18.08 2.95 9.28
CA ASP A 439 17.98 4.40 9.35
C ASP A 439 19.38 4.90 9.00
N ASP A 440 19.62 5.08 7.70
CA ASP A 440 20.73 5.91 7.25
C ASP A 440 20.41 7.29 7.85
N GLY A 441 21.27 7.80 8.74
CA GLY A 441 21.03 8.94 9.65
C GLY A 441 20.83 10.31 9.00
N ASN A 442 20.18 10.34 7.83
CA ASN A 442 19.83 11.47 7.00
C ASN A 442 18.33 11.46 6.64
N ARG A 443 17.46 10.88 7.48
CA ARG A 443 16.02 11.12 7.37
C ARG A 443 15.75 12.59 7.70
N VAL A 444 15.59 13.40 6.66
CA VAL A 444 14.91 14.69 6.79
C VAL A 444 13.45 14.35 7.10
N ASP A 445 12.93 14.80 8.24
CA ASP A 445 11.52 14.65 8.58
C ASP A 445 10.66 15.17 7.43
N GLN A 446 9.95 14.26 6.75
CA GLN A 446 8.97 14.64 5.75
C GLN A 446 7.79 15.28 6.47
N LEU A 447 7.25 16.36 5.90
CA LEU A 447 6.02 16.97 6.38
C LEU A 447 4.92 15.92 6.43
N ASP A 448 4.46 15.59 7.63
CA ASP A 448 3.31 14.72 7.81
C ASP A 448 2.02 15.46 7.41
N LEU A 449 0.94 14.69 7.21
CA LEU A 449 -0.35 15.25 6.83
C LEU A 449 -0.91 16.23 7.86
N HIS A 450 -0.55 16.08 9.14
CA HIS A 450 -1.01 16.98 10.20
C HIS A 450 -0.36 18.37 10.08
N SER A 451 0.95 18.40 9.85
CA SER A 451 1.73 19.61 9.63
C SER A 451 1.29 20.32 8.35
N LEU A 452 0.95 19.57 7.30
CA LEU A 452 0.34 20.12 6.09
C LEU A 452 -1.02 20.78 6.37
N ALA A 453 -1.88 20.14 7.18
CA ALA A 453 -3.17 20.71 7.59
C ALA A 453 -2.99 21.97 8.45
N GLU A 454 -1.99 21.99 9.34
CA GLU A 454 -1.67 23.16 10.15
C GLU A 454 -1.22 24.34 9.27
N LEU A 455 -0.29 24.11 8.33
CA LEU A 455 0.15 25.13 7.37
C LEU A 455 -1.03 25.72 6.59
N GLN A 456 -1.94 24.88 6.08
CA GLN A 456 -3.15 25.34 5.38
C GLN A 456 -4.07 26.15 6.30
N SER A 457 -4.24 25.74 7.56
CA SER A 457 -5.04 26.50 8.54
C SER A 457 -4.44 27.87 8.88
N GLN A 458 -3.12 28.01 8.79
CA GLN A 458 -2.40 29.28 8.93
C GLN A 458 -2.42 30.12 7.64
N GLY A 459 -3.04 29.63 6.57
CA GLY A 459 -3.10 30.31 5.28
C GLY A 459 -1.79 30.27 4.50
N VAL A 460 -0.88 29.35 4.83
CA VAL A 460 0.35 29.14 4.07
C VAL A 460 0.01 28.49 2.73
N PRO A 461 0.28 29.13 1.58
CA PRO A 461 -0.01 28.56 0.28
C PRO A 461 0.89 27.36 -0.02
N HIS A 462 0.47 26.50 -0.96
CA HIS A 462 1.36 25.49 -1.54
C HIS A 462 2.57 26.17 -2.19
N THR A 463 3.77 25.64 -1.93
CA THR A 463 5.01 26.13 -2.55
C THR A 463 4.92 26.04 -4.08
N ASP A 464 5.16 27.16 -4.76
CA ASP A 464 5.28 27.21 -6.21
C ASP A 464 6.64 26.62 -6.63
N ASP A 465 6.62 25.40 -7.15
CA ASP A 465 7.82 24.71 -7.61
C ASP A 465 8.02 24.78 -9.13
N SER A 466 7.24 25.60 -9.85
CA SER A 466 7.29 25.70 -11.31
C SER A 466 8.68 26.11 -11.83
N GLN A 467 9.43 26.88 -11.03
CA GLN A 467 10.78 27.33 -11.39
C GLN A 467 11.80 26.20 -11.54
N LYS A 468 11.53 25.00 -11.03
CA LYS A 468 12.40 23.83 -11.25
C LYS A 468 12.50 23.44 -12.74
N TYR A 469 11.53 23.87 -13.56
CA TYR A 469 11.51 23.67 -15.02
C TYR A 469 12.12 24.84 -15.81
N CYS A 470 12.52 25.94 -15.15
CA CYS A 470 13.08 27.12 -15.80
C CYS A 470 14.58 26.94 -16.10
N TYR A 471 14.90 26.16 -17.13
CA TYR A 471 16.25 26.00 -17.64
C TYR A 471 16.27 25.99 -19.18
N SER A 472 17.41 26.37 -19.74
CA SER A 472 17.59 26.47 -21.20
C SER A 472 18.96 25.97 -21.62
N LEU A 473 19.13 25.71 -22.92
CA LEU A 473 20.41 25.39 -23.51
C LEU A 473 21.06 26.69 -24.02
N GLY A 474 22.22 27.04 -23.49
CA GLY A 474 23.03 28.16 -23.96
C GLY A 474 23.58 27.94 -25.37
N SER A 475 24.06 29.02 -26.00
CA SER A 475 24.67 28.95 -27.34
C SER A 475 25.93 28.08 -27.40
N ASP A 476 26.56 27.85 -26.26
CA ASP A 476 27.72 26.97 -26.04
C ASP A 476 27.32 25.50 -25.77
N GLY A 477 26.01 25.19 -25.79
CA GLY A 477 25.47 23.86 -25.51
C GLY A 477 25.44 23.49 -24.02
N GLN A 478 25.69 24.45 -23.11
CA GLN A 478 25.61 24.21 -21.67
C GLN A 478 24.21 24.51 -21.13
N TYR A 479 23.79 23.77 -20.10
CA TYR A 479 22.52 24.05 -19.43
C TYR A 479 22.66 25.26 -18.52
N VAL A 480 21.76 26.22 -18.70
CA VAL A 480 21.63 27.41 -17.86
C VAL A 480 20.40 27.25 -17.00
N PHE A 481 20.62 27.17 -15.68
CA PHE A 481 19.56 27.15 -14.67
C PHE A 481 19.35 28.56 -14.13
N GLN A 482 18.09 29.00 -14.06
CA GLN A 482 17.77 30.31 -13.52
C GLN A 482 17.83 30.31 -11.99
N SER A 483 18.30 31.42 -11.41
CA SER A 483 18.24 31.62 -9.96
C SER A 483 16.82 31.92 -9.51
N CYS A 484 16.41 31.31 -8.39
CA CYS A 484 15.10 31.51 -7.79
C CYS A 484 15.25 32.40 -6.55
N ARG A 485 14.32 33.33 -6.36
CA ARG A 485 14.18 34.08 -5.11
C ARG A 485 12.98 33.57 -4.35
N ALA A 486 13.17 33.28 -3.08
CA ALA A 486 12.13 32.71 -2.22
C ALA A 486 12.12 33.38 -0.84
N SER A 487 10.95 33.40 -0.22
CA SER A 487 10.72 33.80 1.16
C SER A 487 10.42 32.58 2.02
N VAL A 488 10.98 32.57 3.23
CA VAL A 488 10.67 31.53 4.22
C VAL A 488 9.30 31.82 4.81
N LEU A 489 8.40 30.85 4.70
CA LEU A 489 7.03 30.92 5.23
C LEU A 489 6.93 30.25 6.60
N ALA A 490 7.61 29.12 6.78
CA ALA A 490 7.63 28.39 8.05
C ALA A 490 8.90 27.53 8.16
N LEU A 491 9.19 27.07 9.38
CA LEU A 491 10.26 26.13 9.69
C LEU A 491 9.66 24.88 10.32
N TYR A 492 10.26 23.72 10.06
CA TYR A 492 9.83 22.42 10.56
C TYR A 492 11.01 21.69 11.17
N CYS A 493 10.88 21.23 12.42
CA CYS A 493 11.94 20.54 13.14
C CYS A 493 11.32 19.56 14.13
N ASP A 494 11.87 18.35 14.22
CA ASP A 494 11.46 17.30 15.17
C ASP A 494 9.94 17.04 15.15
N GLY A 495 9.37 16.89 13.95
CA GLY A 495 7.94 16.61 13.78
C GLY A 495 6.97 17.79 13.98
N ALA A 496 7.45 19.02 14.22
CA ALA A 496 6.58 20.17 14.49
C ALA A 496 7.01 21.47 13.77
N LEU A 497 6.05 22.37 13.55
CA LEU A 497 6.34 23.73 13.07
C LEU A 497 6.96 24.57 14.18
N VAL A 498 8.05 25.27 13.88
CA VAL A 498 8.81 26.07 14.86
C VAL A 498 9.03 27.50 14.36
N SER A 499 9.22 28.44 15.29
CA SER A 499 9.48 29.85 14.97
C SER A 499 10.95 30.14 14.67
N GLU A 500 11.86 29.32 15.20
CA GLU A 500 13.31 29.49 15.06
C GLU A 500 14.02 28.13 15.14
N VAL A 501 15.24 28.08 14.58
CA VAL A 501 16.16 26.94 14.62
C VAL A 501 17.56 27.46 14.89
N ASN A 502 18.39 26.65 15.55
CA ASN A 502 19.76 26.99 15.92
C ASN A 502 20.78 26.46 14.91
N GLU A 503 21.97 27.05 14.93
CA GLU A 503 23.09 26.58 14.10
C GLU A 503 23.39 25.09 14.34
N GLY A 504 23.54 24.34 13.26
CA GLY A 504 23.81 22.90 13.30
C GLY A 504 22.58 22.01 13.47
N GLN A 505 21.37 22.56 13.68
CA GLN A 505 20.14 21.78 13.69
C GLN A 505 19.67 21.45 12.26
N CYS A 506 19.31 20.19 12.02
CA CYS A 506 18.62 19.77 10.81
C CYS A 506 17.15 20.22 10.89
N CYS A 507 16.67 20.93 9.89
CA CYS A 507 15.28 21.38 9.83
C CYS A 507 14.77 21.42 8.39
N GLY A 508 13.47 21.29 8.22
CA GLY A 508 12.75 21.63 7.01
C GLY A 508 12.47 23.13 6.92
N VAL A 509 12.58 23.70 5.73
CA VAL A 509 12.28 25.10 5.45
C VAL A 509 11.16 25.17 4.42
N ILE A 510 10.02 25.73 4.79
CA ILE A 510 8.87 25.90 3.91
C ILE A 510 9.00 27.25 3.21
N LEU A 511 8.91 27.24 1.88
CA LEU A 511 9.10 28.41 1.02
C LEU A 511 7.82 28.73 0.25
N ASP A 512 7.66 29.99 -0.15
CA ASP A 512 6.62 30.41 -1.10
C ASP A 512 6.83 29.84 -2.50
N GLN A 513 8.09 29.72 -2.93
CA GLN A 513 8.48 29.16 -4.22
C GLN A 513 9.87 28.52 -4.16
N THR A 514 10.17 27.63 -5.09
CA THR A 514 11.47 26.96 -5.15
C THR A 514 11.86 26.54 -6.56
N SER A 515 13.15 26.59 -6.88
CA SER A 515 13.71 25.95 -8.07
C SER A 515 14.27 24.55 -7.79
N PHE A 516 14.27 24.09 -6.55
CA PHE A 516 14.75 22.75 -6.18
C PHE A 516 13.72 21.70 -6.59
N TYR A 517 14.20 20.59 -7.13
CA TYR A 517 13.38 19.43 -7.40
C TYR A 517 13.30 18.58 -6.12
N ALA A 518 12.10 18.36 -5.61
CA ALA A 518 11.87 17.40 -4.53
C ALA A 518 11.93 15.96 -5.07
N GLU A 519 12.37 15.00 -4.25
CA GLU A 519 12.46 13.60 -4.66
C GLU A 519 11.07 13.03 -4.97
N GLN A 520 10.84 12.71 -6.24
CA GLN A 520 9.58 12.18 -6.74
C GLN A 520 9.76 11.54 -8.13
N GLY A 521 8.81 10.72 -8.56
CA GLY A 521 8.82 10.11 -9.91
C GLY A 521 10.06 9.27 -10.22
N GLY A 522 10.72 8.74 -9.18
CA GLY A 522 11.97 7.99 -9.29
C GLY A 522 13.24 8.83 -9.50
N GLN A 523 13.16 10.16 -9.50
CA GLN A 523 14.33 11.05 -9.53
C GLN A 523 14.66 11.55 -8.11
N ALA A 524 15.94 11.52 -7.74
CA ALA A 524 16.44 12.06 -6.48
C ALA A 524 16.35 13.59 -6.40
N HIS A 525 16.33 14.11 -5.17
CA HIS A 525 16.17 15.53 -4.89
C HIS A 525 17.39 16.40 -5.25
N ASP A 526 17.11 17.69 -5.40
CA ASP A 526 18.04 18.83 -5.43
C ASP A 526 19.02 18.87 -4.26
N GLN A 527 20.32 19.03 -4.54
CA GLN A 527 21.29 19.57 -3.59
C GLN A 527 21.60 21.02 -3.93
N GLY A 528 21.89 21.83 -2.92
CA GLY A 528 22.22 23.24 -3.10
C GLY A 528 22.21 24.00 -1.78
N TYR A 529 22.14 25.31 -1.87
CA TYR A 529 22.06 26.21 -0.73
C TYR A 529 21.27 27.47 -1.10
N PHE A 530 20.83 28.23 -0.10
CA PHE A 530 20.27 29.55 -0.32
C PHE A 530 20.97 30.58 0.56
N THR A 531 21.13 31.80 0.05
CA THR A 531 21.78 32.90 0.76
C THR A 531 20.82 34.05 0.94
N LYS A 532 20.93 34.72 2.09
CA LYS A 532 20.18 35.95 2.36
C LYS A 532 20.78 37.12 1.57
N ASP A 533 19.95 37.78 0.75
CA ASP A 533 20.37 38.99 0.00
C ASP A 533 20.31 40.23 0.91
N GLY A 534 21.32 40.41 1.77
CA GLY A 534 21.53 41.64 2.55
C GLY A 534 20.31 42.09 3.37
N LEU A 535 19.81 43.31 3.12
CA LEU A 535 18.68 43.94 3.83
C LEU A 535 17.28 43.45 3.40
N LYS A 536 17.16 42.52 2.45
CA LYS A 536 15.86 42.03 1.95
C LYS A 536 15.41 40.76 2.69
N ILE A 537 14.09 40.56 2.76
CA ILE A 537 13.42 39.37 3.33
C ILE A 537 13.47 38.17 2.35
N THR A 538 14.05 38.37 1.16
CA THR A 538 14.14 37.35 0.10
C THR A 538 15.51 36.66 0.11
N ASN A 539 15.51 35.34 -0.02
CA ASN A 539 16.70 34.51 -0.17
C ASN A 539 16.90 34.12 -1.63
N THR A 540 18.15 34.12 -2.09
CA THR A 540 18.50 33.61 -3.42
C THR A 540 18.89 32.14 -3.30
N MET A 541 18.14 31.29 -3.99
CA MET A 541 18.28 29.84 -4.04
C MET A 541 19.25 29.45 -5.16
N ILE A 542 20.26 28.64 -4.82
CA ILE A 542 21.30 28.18 -5.74
C ILE A 542 21.33 26.65 -5.70
N ILE A 543 20.90 26.03 -6.79
CA ILE A 543 21.00 24.58 -6.97
C ILE A 543 22.42 24.17 -7.39
N HIS A 544 22.84 22.98 -7.01
CA HIS A 544 24.10 22.40 -7.45
C HIS A 544 23.96 21.88 -8.88
N HIS A 545 24.37 22.68 -9.87
CA HIS A 545 24.11 22.44 -11.30
C HIS A 545 24.55 21.05 -11.79
N ALA A 546 25.72 20.56 -11.35
CA ALA A 546 26.21 19.25 -11.77
C ALA A 546 25.37 18.09 -11.21
N ASN A 547 24.78 18.26 -10.02
CA ASN A 547 23.90 17.26 -9.43
C ASN A 547 22.57 17.22 -10.19
N ARG A 548 21.92 18.38 -10.37
CA ARG A 548 20.70 18.53 -11.17
C ARG A 548 20.87 17.96 -12.59
N LEU A 549 21.92 18.37 -13.29
CA LEU A 549 22.18 17.88 -14.65
C LEU A 549 22.43 16.37 -14.66
N GLY A 550 23.16 15.84 -13.68
CA GLY A 550 23.31 14.41 -13.49
C GLY A 550 21.97 13.70 -13.38
N CYS A 551 21.08 14.17 -12.52
CA CYS A 551 19.73 13.63 -12.36
C CYS A 551 18.91 13.71 -13.67
N MET A 552 18.93 14.85 -14.37
CA MET A 552 18.24 15.02 -15.67
C MET A 552 18.75 14.06 -16.75
N VAL A 553 20.07 13.83 -16.80
CA VAL A 553 20.69 12.84 -17.70
C VAL A 553 20.14 11.45 -17.42
N LYS A 554 20.17 11.01 -16.16
CA LYS A 554 19.70 9.66 -15.79
C LYS A 554 18.19 9.52 -16.01
N HIS A 555 17.42 10.54 -15.65
CA HIS A 555 15.96 10.52 -15.85
C HIS A 555 15.58 10.43 -17.32
N THR A 556 16.13 11.31 -18.18
CA THR A 556 15.87 11.24 -19.63
C THR A 556 16.30 9.89 -20.20
N THR A 557 17.44 9.35 -19.74
CA THR A 557 17.91 8.01 -20.14
C THR A 557 16.94 6.91 -19.71
N THR A 558 16.31 7.01 -18.55
CA THR A 558 15.27 6.07 -18.10
C THR A 558 14.08 6.02 -19.05
N HIS A 559 13.64 7.16 -19.59
CA HIS A 559 12.57 7.20 -20.60
C HIS A 559 13.01 6.52 -21.91
N LEU A 560 14.27 6.70 -22.32
CA LEU A 560 14.82 6.01 -23.50
C LEU A 560 14.92 4.50 -23.26
N LEU A 561 15.36 4.08 -22.08
CA LEU A 561 15.47 2.68 -21.70
C LEU A 561 14.10 2.00 -21.64
N ASN A 562 13.10 2.66 -21.04
CA ASN A 562 11.73 2.17 -20.97
C ASN A 562 11.14 1.98 -22.38
N PHE A 563 11.34 2.97 -23.25
CA PHE A 563 10.97 2.89 -24.67
C PHE A 563 11.68 1.73 -25.38
N ALA A 564 13.00 1.64 -25.30
CA ALA A 564 13.79 0.63 -25.99
C ALA A 564 13.43 -0.80 -25.56
N LEU A 565 13.24 -1.02 -24.26
CA LEU A 565 12.80 -2.32 -23.74
C LEU A 565 11.42 -2.71 -24.28
N ARG A 566 10.47 -1.78 -24.30
CA ARG A 566 9.11 -2.06 -24.80
C ARG A 566 9.08 -2.25 -26.32
N GLU A 567 9.90 -1.52 -27.05
CA GLU A 567 10.00 -1.62 -28.50
C GLU A 567 10.56 -2.98 -28.92
N LEU A 568 11.62 -3.44 -28.26
CA LEU A 568 12.30 -4.70 -28.62
C LEU A 568 11.63 -5.95 -28.04
N LEU A 569 11.09 -5.86 -26.82
CA LEU A 569 10.54 -7.00 -26.09
C LEU A 569 9.00 -7.04 -26.12
N GLY A 570 8.37 -6.01 -26.66
CA GLY A 570 6.93 -5.90 -26.85
C GLY A 570 6.17 -5.20 -25.71
N PRO A 571 4.86 -4.97 -25.92
CA PRO A 571 4.03 -4.11 -25.07
C PRO A 571 3.74 -4.67 -23.66
N SER A 572 4.10 -5.93 -23.39
CA SER A 572 3.98 -6.51 -22.04
C SER A 572 5.04 -5.99 -21.06
N VAL A 573 6.08 -5.32 -21.56
CA VAL A 573 7.07 -4.67 -20.70
C VAL A 573 6.49 -3.41 -20.10
N ASN A 574 6.42 -3.38 -18.78
CA ASN A 574 5.91 -2.25 -18.01
C ASN A 574 6.90 -1.89 -16.91
N GLN A 575 7.11 -0.60 -16.70
CA GLN A 575 7.89 -0.09 -15.57
C GLN A 575 7.25 -0.53 -14.25
N ARG A 576 8.09 -1.01 -13.33
CA ARG A 576 7.71 -1.39 -11.96
C ARG A 576 8.41 -0.53 -10.91
N GLY A 577 9.48 0.15 -11.29
CA GLY A 577 10.14 1.13 -10.46
C GLY A 577 11.33 1.76 -11.17
N SER A 578 11.69 2.97 -10.76
CA SER A 578 12.92 3.64 -11.19
C SER A 578 13.56 4.34 -9.99
N HIS A 579 14.88 4.45 -10.01
CA HIS A 579 15.60 5.30 -9.08
C HIS A 579 16.82 5.88 -9.79
N CYS A 580 16.84 7.21 -9.91
CA CYS A 580 17.80 7.97 -10.68
C CYS A 580 18.43 9.02 -9.79
N THR A 581 19.73 8.87 -9.53
CA THR A 581 20.56 9.88 -8.88
C THR A 581 21.55 10.45 -9.89
N ALA A 582 22.30 11.48 -9.50
CA ALA A 582 23.36 12.04 -10.35
C ALA A 582 24.43 11.01 -10.77
N SER A 583 24.58 9.91 -10.02
CA SER A 583 25.61 8.87 -10.24
C SER A 583 25.06 7.49 -10.61
N ARG A 584 23.74 7.25 -10.49
CA ARG A 584 23.18 5.89 -10.65
C ARG A 584 21.83 5.90 -11.36
N LEU A 585 21.65 4.97 -12.28
CA LEU A 585 20.37 4.65 -12.89
C LEU A 585 19.99 3.20 -12.53
N ARG A 586 18.86 3.04 -11.83
CA ARG A 586 18.21 1.75 -11.57
C ARG A 586 16.84 1.74 -12.24
N PHE A 587 16.55 0.71 -13.01
CA PHE A 587 15.27 0.54 -13.68
C PHE A 587 14.73 -0.87 -13.47
N ASP A 588 13.52 -0.97 -12.92
CA ASP A 588 12.82 -2.21 -12.65
C ASP A 588 11.62 -2.32 -13.58
N PHE A 589 11.49 -3.44 -14.29
CA PHE A 589 10.45 -3.63 -15.30
C PHE A 589 9.97 -5.07 -15.35
N SER A 590 8.74 -5.27 -15.83
CA SER A 590 8.20 -6.60 -16.02
C SER A 590 8.64 -7.20 -17.35
N VAL A 591 9.05 -8.47 -17.36
CA VAL A 591 9.50 -9.19 -18.57
C VAL A 591 9.24 -10.70 -18.43
N LYS A 592 8.78 -11.36 -19.50
CA LYS A 592 8.34 -12.78 -19.46
C LYS A 592 9.45 -13.79 -19.12
N GLY A 593 10.71 -13.43 -19.28
CA GLY A 593 11.86 -14.29 -19.03
C GLY A 593 13.13 -13.49 -18.73
N SER A 594 14.25 -14.19 -18.51
CA SER A 594 15.57 -13.56 -18.42
C SER A 594 15.99 -13.00 -19.78
N LEU A 595 16.60 -11.83 -19.79
CA LEU A 595 17.13 -11.24 -21.01
C LEU A 595 18.47 -11.90 -21.38
N SER A 596 18.60 -12.27 -22.65
CA SER A 596 19.87 -12.68 -23.21
C SER A 596 20.81 -11.48 -23.35
N VAL A 597 22.12 -11.74 -23.37
CA VAL A 597 23.13 -10.70 -23.61
C VAL A 597 22.87 -9.98 -24.94
N SER A 598 22.41 -10.71 -25.97
CA SER A 598 22.07 -10.12 -27.27
C SER A 598 20.89 -9.16 -27.20
N GLU A 599 19.84 -9.46 -26.42
CA GLU A 599 18.71 -8.55 -26.24
C GLU A 599 19.14 -7.29 -25.47
N LEU A 600 19.98 -7.45 -24.43
CA LEU A 600 20.53 -6.30 -23.70
C LEU A 600 21.39 -5.41 -24.60
N GLN A 601 22.20 -5.99 -25.48
CA GLN A 601 22.98 -5.25 -26.49
C GLN A 601 22.07 -4.49 -27.46
N GLN A 602 20.98 -5.10 -27.94
CA GLN A 602 20.02 -4.41 -28.81
C GLN A 602 19.33 -3.24 -28.11
N VAL A 603 18.97 -3.41 -26.83
CA VAL A 603 18.40 -2.31 -26.01
C VAL A 603 19.40 -1.18 -25.89
N GLU A 604 20.66 -1.48 -25.57
CA GLU A 604 21.74 -0.49 -25.48
C GLU A 604 21.99 0.23 -26.82
N GLU A 605 22.06 -0.52 -27.93
CA GLU A 605 22.25 0.02 -29.28
C GLU A 605 21.12 0.97 -29.69
N LEU A 606 19.88 0.64 -29.38
CA LEU A 606 18.72 1.49 -29.67
C LEU A 606 18.75 2.78 -28.84
N VAL A 607 19.07 2.70 -27.54
CA VAL A 607 19.24 3.89 -26.70
C VAL A 607 20.38 4.76 -27.24
N GLN A 608 21.53 4.17 -27.56
CA GLN A 608 22.67 4.89 -28.14
C GLN A 608 22.35 5.49 -29.51
N HIS A 609 21.52 4.84 -30.33
CA HIS A 609 21.08 5.39 -31.62
C HIS A 609 20.33 6.70 -31.43
N ILE A 610 19.38 6.74 -30.49
CA ILE A 610 18.60 7.95 -30.17
C ILE A 610 19.52 9.04 -29.58
N ILE A 611 20.51 8.67 -28.77
CA ILE A 611 21.50 9.61 -28.23
C ILE A 611 22.33 10.23 -29.37
N ARG A 612 22.80 9.42 -30.33
CA ARG A 612 23.59 9.88 -31.50
C ARG A 612 22.82 10.82 -32.42
N GLN A 613 21.51 10.62 -32.55
CA GLN A 613 20.63 11.53 -33.30
C GLN A 613 20.46 12.90 -32.63
N ASN A 614 20.84 13.03 -31.35
CA ASN A 614 20.64 14.25 -30.56
C ASN A 614 19.19 14.76 -30.63
N ALA A 615 18.26 13.80 -30.54
CA ALA A 615 16.83 14.04 -30.63
C ALA A 615 16.36 15.09 -29.61
N GLU A 616 15.37 15.88 -30.03
CA GLU A 616 14.71 16.88 -29.18
C GLU A 616 13.78 16.22 -28.17
N VAL A 617 13.69 16.82 -26.99
CA VAL A 617 12.76 16.38 -25.93
C VAL A 617 11.70 17.46 -25.77
N TYR A 618 10.47 17.12 -26.14
CA TYR A 618 9.30 17.97 -26.08
C TYR A 618 8.57 17.75 -24.75
N ILE A 619 8.14 18.85 -24.14
CA ILE A 619 7.51 18.85 -22.83
C ILE A 619 6.35 19.84 -22.89
N GLU A 620 5.13 19.36 -22.65
CA GLU A 620 3.92 20.20 -22.68
C GLU A 620 2.94 19.79 -21.56
N GLU A 621 2.17 20.75 -21.06
CA GLU A 621 1.01 20.47 -20.22
C GLU A 621 -0.22 20.23 -21.10
N VAL A 622 -0.90 19.12 -20.86
CA VAL A 622 -2.03 18.66 -21.66
C VAL A 622 -3.14 18.18 -20.75
N LEU A 623 -4.40 18.26 -21.22
CA LEU A 623 -5.54 17.72 -20.47
C LEU A 623 -5.41 16.19 -20.38
N LEU A 624 -5.62 15.63 -19.18
CA LEU A 624 -5.42 14.21 -18.90
C LEU A 624 -6.23 13.32 -19.85
N TYR A 625 -7.48 13.68 -20.15
CA TYR A 625 -8.32 12.90 -21.06
C TYR A 625 -7.79 12.87 -22.51
N LYS A 626 -7.10 13.94 -22.95
CA LYS A 626 -6.46 13.99 -24.27
C LYS A 626 -5.18 13.18 -24.28
N ALA A 627 -4.37 13.30 -23.23
CA ALA A 627 -3.13 12.53 -23.10
C ALA A 627 -3.41 11.01 -23.19
N LYS A 628 -4.45 10.53 -22.48
CA LYS A 628 -4.86 9.11 -22.50
C LYS A 628 -5.22 8.57 -23.89
N GLN A 629 -5.46 9.42 -24.88
CA GLN A 629 -5.74 9.01 -26.26
C GLN A 629 -4.47 8.80 -27.10
N ILE A 630 -3.30 9.21 -26.61
CA ILE A 630 -2.03 9.07 -27.32
C ILE A 630 -1.62 7.59 -27.38
N THR A 631 -1.42 7.10 -28.60
CA THR A 631 -0.95 5.73 -28.82
C THR A 631 0.47 5.57 -28.29
N GLY A 632 0.70 4.51 -27.51
CA GLY A 632 2.02 4.23 -26.93
C GLY A 632 2.34 5.02 -25.67
N LEU A 633 1.42 5.85 -25.15
CA LEU A 633 1.56 6.53 -23.87
C LEU A 633 1.95 5.54 -22.77
N ARG A 634 3.02 5.87 -22.04
CA ARG A 634 3.42 5.12 -20.85
C ARG A 634 2.99 5.88 -19.60
N THR A 635 2.32 5.15 -18.73
CA THR A 635 1.86 5.61 -17.43
C THR A 635 2.25 4.58 -16.38
N ILE A 636 2.46 5.05 -15.17
CA ILE A 636 2.57 4.20 -13.98
C ILE A 636 1.17 4.17 -13.33
N ASP A 637 0.89 3.20 -12.47
CA ASP A 637 -0.38 3.07 -11.75
C ASP A 637 -0.51 4.11 -10.60
N GLU A 638 -0.53 5.39 -11.00
CA GLU A 638 -0.61 6.55 -10.14
C GLU A 638 -1.81 7.42 -10.52
N VAL A 639 -2.28 8.24 -9.57
CA VAL A 639 -3.28 9.27 -9.86
C VAL A 639 -2.56 10.49 -10.42
N TYR A 640 -2.84 10.79 -11.68
CA TYR A 640 -2.30 11.97 -12.33
C TYR A 640 -3.24 13.16 -12.14
N PRO A 641 -2.72 14.35 -11.78
CA PRO A 641 -3.51 15.58 -11.74
C PRO A 641 -3.98 15.98 -13.15
N ASP A 642 -4.97 16.85 -13.28
CA ASP A 642 -5.35 17.46 -14.57
C ASP A 642 -5.16 19.00 -14.49
N PRO A 643 -4.36 19.63 -15.36
CA PRO A 643 -3.60 19.06 -16.48
C PRO A 643 -2.41 18.20 -16.05
N VAL A 644 -1.96 17.33 -16.98
CA VAL A 644 -0.76 16.51 -16.83
C VAL A 644 0.40 17.05 -17.65
N ARG A 645 1.62 16.85 -17.14
CA ARG A 645 2.85 17.09 -17.87
C ARG A 645 3.24 15.86 -18.69
N LEU A 646 3.30 16.04 -20.01
CA LEU A 646 3.66 15.01 -20.98
C LEU A 646 5.09 15.26 -21.47
N VAL A 647 5.89 14.21 -21.52
CA VAL A 647 7.25 14.23 -22.06
C VAL A 647 7.31 13.31 -23.27
N SER A 648 7.80 13.84 -24.40
CA SER A 648 7.98 13.11 -25.65
C SER A 648 9.40 13.30 -26.18
N VAL A 649 10.06 12.23 -26.62
CA VAL A 649 11.37 12.31 -27.29
C VAL A 649 11.19 12.12 -28.80
N ALA A 650 11.89 12.94 -29.57
CA ALA A 650 11.92 13.02 -31.04
C ALA A 650 10.63 13.52 -31.71
N VAL A 651 9.45 13.20 -31.18
CA VAL A 651 8.16 13.57 -31.79
C VAL A 651 7.49 14.70 -31.00
N PRO A 652 7.06 15.80 -31.64
CA PRO A 652 6.30 16.87 -30.97
C PRO A 652 4.99 16.36 -30.34
N VAL A 653 4.62 16.93 -29.19
CA VAL A 653 3.37 16.55 -28.47
C VAL A 653 2.13 16.85 -29.32
N SER A 654 2.15 17.95 -30.07
CA SER A 654 1.06 18.33 -30.98
C SER A 654 0.81 17.30 -32.08
N ASP A 655 1.85 16.64 -32.60
CA ASP A 655 1.70 15.59 -33.62
C ASP A 655 1.13 14.30 -33.03
N LEU A 656 1.51 13.97 -31.79
CA LEU A 656 0.95 12.82 -31.06
C LEU A 656 -0.53 13.02 -30.73
N LEU A 657 -0.93 14.21 -30.29
CA LEU A 657 -2.33 14.50 -29.94
C LEU A 657 -3.26 14.48 -31.16
N ASN A 658 -2.77 14.92 -32.32
CA ASN A 658 -3.57 14.96 -33.54
C ASN A 658 -3.49 13.66 -34.35
N SER A 659 -2.75 12.65 -33.88
CA SER A 659 -2.47 11.41 -34.61
C SER A 659 -1.85 11.66 -36.00
N ASN A 660 -1.04 12.71 -36.11
CA ASN A 660 -0.38 13.11 -37.37
C ASN A 660 0.87 12.28 -37.69
N THR A 661 1.23 11.35 -36.81
CA THR A 661 2.43 10.50 -36.96
C THR A 661 2.10 9.05 -36.68
N THR A 662 2.74 8.17 -37.44
CA THR A 662 2.75 6.71 -37.22
C THR A 662 4.02 6.25 -36.52
N GLU A 663 4.96 7.16 -36.24
CA GLU A 663 6.23 6.83 -35.58
C GLU A 663 6.01 6.53 -34.10
N GLN A 664 6.62 5.44 -33.61
CA GLN A 664 6.63 5.13 -32.19
C GLN A 664 7.59 6.08 -31.46
N ALA A 665 7.05 6.83 -30.52
CA ALA A 665 7.79 7.80 -29.73
C ALA A 665 8.02 7.32 -28.29
N SER A 666 9.08 7.81 -27.67
CA SER A 666 9.21 7.73 -26.22
C SER A 666 8.30 8.79 -25.60
N VAL A 667 7.06 8.42 -25.23
CA VAL A 667 6.05 9.33 -24.67
C VAL A 667 5.52 8.84 -23.31
N GLU A 668 5.63 9.67 -22.27
CA GLU A 668 5.23 9.33 -20.89
C GLU A 668 4.64 10.54 -20.13
N LEU A 669 3.76 10.26 -19.16
CA LEU A 669 3.35 11.25 -18.16
C LEU A 669 4.44 11.35 -17.08
N CYS A 670 5.13 12.49 -16.98
CA CYS A 670 6.24 12.66 -16.04
C CYS A 670 6.42 14.11 -15.56
N CYS A 671 6.54 14.26 -14.25
CA CYS A 671 6.81 15.53 -13.56
C CYS A 671 8.31 15.78 -13.30
N GLY A 672 9.19 14.91 -13.79
CA GLY A 672 10.64 15.02 -13.66
C GLY A 672 11.27 16.21 -14.41
N THR A 673 12.52 16.52 -14.07
CA THR A 673 13.34 17.41 -14.91
C THR A 673 14.07 16.59 -15.97
N HIS A 674 14.04 17.07 -17.21
CA HIS A 674 14.58 16.35 -18.38
C HIS A 674 15.55 17.21 -19.17
N LEU A 675 16.47 16.54 -19.87
CA LEU A 675 17.25 17.17 -20.91
C LEU A 675 16.33 17.69 -22.02
N LEU A 676 16.73 18.76 -22.69
CA LEU A 676 16.09 19.31 -23.89
C LEU A 676 16.54 18.56 -25.17
N ARG A 677 17.69 17.88 -25.10
CA ARG A 677 18.32 17.16 -26.22
C ARG A 677 19.01 15.91 -25.69
N THR A 678 18.84 14.78 -26.37
CA THR A 678 19.37 13.47 -25.92
C THR A 678 20.90 13.38 -26.00
N GLY A 679 21.57 14.17 -26.84
CA GLY A 679 23.02 14.13 -27.00
C GLY A 679 23.80 14.52 -25.75
N ALA A 680 23.17 15.23 -24.80
CA ALA A 680 23.78 15.55 -23.50
C ALA A 680 23.99 14.30 -22.61
N ILE A 681 23.34 13.17 -22.92
CA ILE A 681 23.60 11.88 -22.26
C ILE A 681 25.01 11.37 -22.62
N ARG A 682 25.49 11.71 -23.82
CA ARG A 682 26.75 11.29 -24.46
C ARG A 682 26.81 9.79 -24.75
N ASP A 683 26.80 8.95 -23.73
CA ASP A 683 27.00 7.51 -23.84
C ASP A 683 26.13 6.75 -22.82
N PHE A 684 25.84 5.48 -23.07
CA PHE A 684 24.97 4.64 -22.26
C PHE A 684 25.41 3.18 -22.31
N VAL A 685 25.59 2.58 -21.13
CA VAL A 685 25.95 1.17 -20.98
C VAL A 685 25.12 0.51 -19.88
N ILE A 686 24.58 -0.68 -20.16
CA ILE A 686 23.96 -1.55 -19.17
C ILE A 686 25.04 -2.33 -18.43
N VAL A 687 25.22 -2.04 -17.14
CA VAL A 687 26.24 -2.67 -16.29
C VAL A 687 25.81 -4.07 -15.86
N SER A 688 24.54 -4.22 -15.52
CA SER A 688 23.99 -5.52 -15.12
C SER A 688 22.49 -5.57 -15.30
N GLU A 689 22.00 -6.75 -15.63
CA GLU A 689 20.60 -7.14 -15.48
C GLU A 689 20.53 -8.26 -14.45
N ARG A 690 19.55 -8.17 -13.55
CA ARG A 690 19.25 -9.23 -12.59
C ARG A 690 17.76 -9.42 -12.47
N GLN A 691 17.31 -10.64 -12.73
CA GLN A 691 15.95 -11.04 -12.41
C GLN A 691 15.79 -11.05 -10.88
N MET A 692 14.92 -10.16 -10.38
CA MET A 692 14.62 -10.05 -8.95
C MET A 692 13.69 -11.19 -8.52
N VAL A 693 12.67 -11.43 -9.35
CA VAL A 693 11.67 -12.51 -9.27
C VAL A 693 11.20 -12.84 -10.69
N LYS A 694 10.58 -14.00 -10.97
CA LYS A 694 10.03 -14.29 -12.32
C LYS A 694 9.16 -13.13 -12.76
N GLY A 695 9.30 -12.70 -14.00
CA GLY A 695 8.46 -11.62 -14.47
C GLY A 695 8.96 -10.22 -14.13
N ILE A 696 10.01 -10.03 -13.31
CA ILE A 696 10.57 -8.70 -12.98
C ILE A 696 12.10 -8.73 -13.02
N SER A 697 12.64 -7.86 -13.85
CA SER A 697 14.07 -7.65 -14.01
C SER A 697 14.48 -6.26 -13.57
N ARG A 698 15.69 -6.16 -13.03
CA ARG A 698 16.34 -4.92 -12.65
C ARG A 698 17.54 -4.70 -13.54
N ILE A 699 17.58 -3.55 -14.21
CA ILE A 699 18.75 -3.04 -14.91
C ILE A 699 19.45 -2.00 -14.03
N LEU A 700 20.77 -2.12 -13.94
CA LEU A 700 21.65 -1.04 -13.52
C LEU A 700 22.43 -0.56 -14.74
N ALA A 701 22.41 0.74 -14.98
CA ALA A 701 23.08 1.35 -16.12
C ALA A 701 23.83 2.61 -15.72
N VAL A 702 24.82 2.97 -16.54
CA VAL A 702 25.63 4.18 -16.40
C VAL A 702 25.58 4.99 -17.68
N THR A 703 25.91 6.28 -17.57
CA THR A 703 25.85 7.23 -18.70
C THR A 703 27.13 8.05 -18.78
N GLY A 704 27.41 8.63 -19.93
CA GLY A 704 28.47 9.62 -20.11
C GLY A 704 29.87 9.07 -19.86
N ASP A 705 30.68 9.76 -19.08
CA ASP A 705 32.10 9.40 -18.89
C ASP A 705 32.29 8.13 -18.03
N GLU A 706 31.27 7.73 -17.26
CA GLU A 706 31.27 6.44 -16.56
C GLU A 706 31.01 5.29 -17.53
N ALA A 707 30.07 5.46 -18.47
CA ALA A 707 29.78 4.47 -19.50
C ALA A 707 31.00 4.16 -20.36
N LYS A 708 31.79 5.19 -20.73
CA LYS A 708 33.03 5.03 -21.51
C LYS A 708 34.14 4.20 -20.81
N LYS A 709 34.04 4.00 -19.50
CA LYS A 709 35.07 3.28 -18.70
C LYS A 709 34.73 1.81 -18.50
N VAL A 710 33.47 1.44 -18.73
CA VAL A 710 32.96 0.07 -18.67
C VAL A 710 33.17 -0.55 -20.06
#